data_AF-A0A8D8LQB8-F1
#
_entry.id   AF-A0A8D8LQB8-F1
#
_cell.length_a   1.000
_cell.length_b   1.000
_cell.length_c   1.000
_cell.angle_alpha   90.00
_cell.angle_beta   90.00
_cell.angle_gamma   90.00
#
_symmetry.space_group_name_H-M   'P 1'
#
loop_
_entity.id
_entity.type
_entity.pdbx_description
1 polymer ?
#
loop_
_entity_poly.entity_id
_entity_poly.type
_entity_poly.pdbx_seq_one_letter_code
_entity_poly.pdbx_strand_id
1 'polypeptide(L)'
;MKSESGECSTTNVNCDCDDINETNFFQSLKSRRRNKMLRTKWRTMSSELPLVIVIVLISNLCSIHCDNVPQEVYNFDPSWYHSSNRNASPVGFPNVNNDRYQPGQTGLPNNQPDVYSRPNAGFGYNSSPNEGFRRPNDGFNGRPGDNFGINSRPNEGFGLNDRRQGQGSGYDGRPNDDIGKPVGNDGFNKDLPQYDINRRPGDSSYPTRPLDPNYPNRNIPGNSNPIDTYNPMYPQTNDNLNPNLNNPRIVLNNEVDKPLDTQESNSNNINQLPFPSDGNNLPNSLNTPGVTQHPGGIIANKVSRLEKHFSPYLIKNDIIVEATGELVIESGVEVRFAPTVGITVRGVLTAKGTSEENIVLTAGSEPVTLDSPLIRLVDGPNILTGRVQLFLNGQWRSVCSNSRNWTQVDMETACRQLGYQGGTWWAWLDREPGPPQPRLLLEQPRCSGSEGGLDQCSSWTTKQLGSGVCEYHPDLAIQCLPSHIMTPNTAQHWRGISFQRAKYEKQLTQQDTLYVRTSLSELSHVQIKFAGSGKDYNASSAVEVLGVAPNMVSVSVLNSAYNGLNVTTSHGPVFLHNCTFRNNRGYGVYVNSSNGMSLLSGCSVLDNAGDGVRYVHHDRQYLSDRSEVFDFCTFPTTTRTASQTFPIQVTLEQSLFSTLKKDCHKYFFTRPGYKITLHFGMITTSKNNSGSISVYDGSSSNEPLIAVIPIANNTKPESITTLRSNVYVVFNSEPWVQTLAYLKLVTGPRRWYELNVTDSTIADNSGRGVAIEHMRSQLDISGSSISNNKHVAGVHVLYGSGHVNISHSRISFNKGNGVNISFTGGITNVTRSSLSSNTGFGLSLWLNDTMDPEFKSYHQETIVSYSEIFKNVETGVLIGNYCRENAIVNISSNYFNLSFDNAIEIKTCYRQLDKTNLLKLIIGHNVFVANKKLGILINPALNMNSVIEHNRFTKHTYGTILIKNPNVNFYDLLPVNIIIRNNEFYENKGVFVVSLGLSPYSEAQRIIFTWNFIRDNIIREPFDSGGHLESRRLVPRSRVAAAVVIGSANVQVFRNIIHNHESEYEIGSHLEDQSQVINCTYNWLGYNTEEKIFNRLFHRKDRYNLAKILYLPYLLHNSNPGASTIMAFATFVPQFHTPGSSIVGGEVDGIETLRAGEYVVVRDINVRPGGRLSLEPS
;
A
#
# COMPACT_ATOMS: atom_id res chain seq x y z
N MET A 1 2.99 -66.21 5.80
CA MET A 1 2.18 -67.45 5.66
C MET A 1 0.84 -67.25 6.37
N LYS A 2 -0.09 -68.21 6.30
CA LYS A 2 -1.43 -68.15 6.95
C LYS A 2 -1.37 -68.53 8.44
N SER A 3 -2.56 -68.53 9.08
CA SER A 3 -2.98 -69.24 10.30
C SER A 3 -2.28 -68.79 11.60
N GLU A 4 -3.00 -68.12 12.52
CA GLU A 4 -3.77 -68.70 13.66
C GLU A 4 -2.88 -68.87 14.91
N SER A 5 -3.36 -68.82 16.15
CA SER A 5 -4.66 -68.41 16.75
C SER A 5 -4.44 -68.13 18.25
N GLY A 6 -5.43 -67.58 18.97
CA GLY A 6 -5.37 -67.43 20.43
C GLY A 6 -6.28 -66.34 20.98
N GLU A 7 -7.24 -66.72 21.83
CA GLU A 7 -8.20 -65.83 22.49
C GLU A 7 -7.88 -65.64 23.99
N CYS A 8 -8.60 -64.70 24.63
CA CYS A 8 -8.85 -64.60 26.08
C CYS A 8 -7.67 -64.22 27.01
N SER A 9 -7.91 -63.62 28.18
CA SER A 9 -9.03 -62.78 28.66
C SER A 9 -8.67 -62.18 30.04
N THR A 10 -9.28 -61.04 30.44
CA THR A 10 -9.31 -60.49 31.83
C THR A 10 -7.94 -60.10 32.45
N THR A 11 -7.77 -59.20 33.45
CA THR A 11 -8.66 -58.22 34.14
C THR A 11 -7.82 -57.06 34.70
N ASN A 12 -8.49 -55.99 35.16
CA ASN A 12 -8.00 -54.82 35.91
C ASN A 12 -6.81 -55.01 36.87
N VAL A 13 -5.98 -53.96 37.01
CA VAL A 13 -5.75 -53.21 38.28
C VAL A 13 -5.01 -51.88 37.97
N ASN A 14 -5.21 -50.86 38.83
CA ASN A 14 -4.66 -49.50 38.69
C ASN A 14 -3.13 -49.43 38.90
N CYS A 15 -2.52 -48.37 38.36
CA CYS A 15 -1.49 -47.56 39.05
C CYS A 15 -1.62 -46.10 38.59
N ASP A 16 -1.54 -45.16 39.53
CA ASP A 16 -1.46 -43.71 39.27
C ASP A 16 -0.01 -43.29 38.94
N CYS A 17 0.16 -42.13 38.29
CA CYS A 17 1.45 -41.44 38.15
C CYS A 17 1.24 -39.92 38.16
N ASP A 18 1.71 -39.26 39.23
CA ASP A 18 1.76 -37.80 39.36
C ASP A 18 3.02 -37.18 38.73
N ASP A 19 2.99 -35.85 38.60
CA ASP A 19 4.04 -34.87 38.30
C ASP A 19 5.52 -35.32 38.31
N ILE A 20 6.24 -34.94 37.23
CA ILE A 20 7.68 -34.62 37.29
C ILE A 20 7.93 -33.27 36.58
N ASN A 21 8.58 -32.34 37.28
CA ASN A 21 9.11 -31.10 36.74
C ASN A 21 10.54 -31.29 36.22
N GLU A 22 10.90 -30.70 35.07
CA GLU A 22 12.30 -30.56 34.66
C GLU A 22 12.85 -29.17 35.00
N THR A 23 13.71 -29.07 36.03
CA THR A 23 14.77 -28.05 36.09
C THR A 23 16.01 -28.60 36.79
N ASN A 24 17.19 -28.21 36.26
CA ASN A 24 18.51 -28.29 36.88
C ASN A 24 19.08 -29.68 37.21
N PHE A 25 20.02 -30.12 36.38
CA PHE A 25 21.19 -30.87 36.85
C PHE A 25 22.47 -30.13 36.44
N PHE A 26 23.38 -29.90 37.39
CA PHE A 26 24.56 -29.04 37.19
C PHE A 26 25.79 -29.65 37.90
N GLN A 27 26.97 -29.27 37.42
CA GLN A 27 28.31 -29.46 38.01
C GLN A 27 29.11 -30.75 37.70
N SER A 28 30.26 -30.50 37.06
CA SER A 28 31.60 -30.95 37.47
C SER A 28 31.99 -32.43 37.35
N LEU A 29 32.83 -32.72 36.35
CA LEU A 29 34.10 -33.39 36.64
C LEU A 29 35.29 -32.75 35.90
N LYS A 30 36.41 -32.65 36.62
CA LYS A 30 37.63 -31.91 36.29
C LYS A 30 38.58 -32.72 35.39
N SER A 31 39.63 -32.01 34.94
CA SER A 31 41.04 -32.45 34.97
C SER A 31 41.67 -33.15 33.74
N ARG A 32 42.59 -32.38 33.11
CA ARG A 32 43.87 -32.82 32.50
C ARG A 32 43.73 -33.60 31.17
N ARG A 33 44.72 -33.61 30.26
CA ARG A 33 46.10 -33.07 30.30
C ARG A 33 46.56 -32.65 28.89
N ARG A 34 47.52 -31.73 28.87
CA ARG A 34 48.70 -31.61 27.97
C ARG A 34 48.91 -32.78 26.96
N ASN A 35 49.43 -32.56 25.75
CA ASN A 35 50.63 -31.75 25.47
C ASN A 35 50.83 -31.45 23.96
N LYS A 36 51.51 -30.32 23.64
CA LYS A 36 52.66 -30.15 22.71
C LYS A 36 52.71 -30.93 21.36
N MET A 37 53.24 -30.38 20.24
CA MET A 37 54.17 -29.24 20.07
C MET A 37 54.29 -28.83 18.58
N LEU A 38 54.67 -27.56 18.31
CA LEU A 38 55.49 -27.09 17.15
C LEU A 38 54.91 -27.24 15.71
N ARG A 39 55.26 -26.40 14.71
CA ARG A 39 55.67 -24.97 14.65
C ARG A 39 55.75 -24.55 13.17
N THR A 40 55.39 -23.30 12.83
CA THR A 40 55.88 -22.56 11.62
C THR A 40 55.54 -23.16 10.23
N LYS A 41 55.65 -22.47 9.06
CA LYS A 41 56.03 -21.08 8.67
C LYS A 41 55.41 -20.77 7.26
N TRP A 42 54.92 -19.55 7.01
CA TRP A 42 54.69 -18.91 5.67
C TRP A 42 53.68 -19.59 4.72
N ARG A 43 53.38 -19.05 3.52
CA ARG A 43 52.81 -17.73 3.10
C ARG A 43 52.48 -17.82 1.58
N THR A 44 51.56 -16.99 1.08
CA THR A 44 51.37 -16.58 -0.35
C THR A 44 51.10 -17.63 -1.46
N MET A 45 49.84 -17.63 -1.92
CA MET A 45 49.35 -17.45 -3.31
C MET A 45 49.53 -18.49 -4.45
N SER A 46 48.37 -18.68 -5.13
CA SER A 46 48.10 -18.79 -6.58
C SER A 46 48.23 -20.10 -7.39
N SER A 47 47.28 -20.19 -8.34
CA SER A 47 47.21 -20.96 -9.61
C SER A 47 47.03 -22.49 -9.63
N GLU A 48 45.82 -22.85 -10.10
CA GLU A 48 45.52 -23.90 -11.12
C GLU A 48 45.33 -25.39 -10.73
N LEU A 49 44.66 -26.07 -11.68
CA LEU A 49 44.05 -27.42 -11.68
C LEU A 49 44.92 -28.39 -12.54
N PRO A 50 44.60 -29.70 -12.76
CA PRO A 50 43.43 -30.48 -12.32
C PRO A 50 43.73 -31.92 -11.76
N LEU A 51 42.65 -32.65 -11.42
CA LEU A 51 42.45 -34.13 -11.52
C LEU A 51 43.19 -35.13 -10.59
N VAL A 52 42.46 -35.54 -9.53
CA VAL A 52 42.06 -36.94 -9.20
C VAL A 52 43.13 -38.05 -9.00
N ILE A 53 43.15 -38.63 -7.78
CA ILE A 53 42.84 -40.06 -7.50
C ILE A 53 42.47 -40.22 -5.99
N VAL A 54 41.71 -41.26 -5.64
CA VAL A 54 41.20 -41.55 -4.29
C VAL A 54 41.65 -42.94 -3.82
N ILE A 55 41.98 -43.07 -2.53
CA ILE A 55 41.95 -44.30 -1.70
C ILE A 55 42.07 -43.84 -0.23
N VAL A 56 41.43 -44.35 0.83
CA VAL A 56 40.34 -45.30 1.19
C VAL A 56 40.71 -45.84 2.60
N LEU A 57 39.82 -46.60 3.27
CA LEU A 57 39.88 -47.19 4.64
C LEU A 57 39.18 -46.32 5.70
N ILE A 58 38.28 -46.81 6.59
CA ILE A 58 37.72 -48.14 6.94
C ILE A 58 36.27 -47.83 7.45
N SER A 59 35.15 -48.44 7.03
CA SER A 59 34.71 -49.86 6.96
C SER A 59 34.49 -50.49 8.37
N ASN A 60 33.68 -51.50 8.67
CA ASN A 60 32.80 -52.51 8.04
C ASN A 60 31.62 -52.76 9.03
N LEU A 61 30.52 -53.50 8.86
CA LEU A 61 29.64 -54.14 7.83
C LEU A 61 28.36 -54.58 8.64
N CYS A 62 27.32 -55.34 8.26
CA CYS A 62 26.79 -56.11 7.12
C CYS A 62 25.26 -56.24 7.41
N SER A 63 24.30 -56.72 6.59
CA SER A 63 24.15 -57.26 5.22
C SER A 63 22.61 -57.07 4.88
N ILE A 64 21.86 -57.63 3.92
CA ILE A 64 21.96 -58.74 2.95
C ILE A 64 21.34 -58.30 1.60
N HIS A 65 21.77 -58.96 0.51
CA HIS A 65 21.18 -59.11 -0.82
C HIS A 65 19.63 -59.21 -0.93
N CYS A 66 18.93 -59.00 -2.05
CA CYS A 66 19.14 -58.44 -3.43
C CYS A 66 17.73 -58.50 -4.14
N ASP A 67 17.42 -58.20 -5.42
CA ASP A 67 18.08 -57.74 -6.68
C ASP A 67 16.95 -57.16 -7.61
N ASN A 68 17.05 -56.66 -8.86
CA ASN A 68 18.09 -56.40 -9.89
C ASN A 68 17.57 -55.21 -10.78
N VAL A 69 17.85 -55.21 -12.09
CA VAL A 69 17.34 -54.39 -13.23
C VAL A 69 17.98 -52.99 -13.41
N PRO A 70 18.38 -52.56 -14.64
CA PRO A 70 19.48 -51.60 -14.80
C PRO A 70 19.24 -50.34 -15.67
N GLN A 71 20.06 -49.32 -15.37
CA GLN A 71 20.65 -48.27 -16.25
C GLN A 71 19.80 -47.29 -17.09
N GLU A 72 20.45 -46.16 -17.37
CA GLU A 72 20.00 -44.92 -18.02
C GLU A 72 20.04 -45.00 -19.56
N VAL A 73 19.49 -43.99 -20.28
CA VAL A 73 20.13 -43.35 -21.47
C VAL A 73 19.33 -42.15 -22.04
N TYR A 74 19.98 -40.97 -22.02
CA TYR A 74 19.99 -39.84 -23.00
C TYR A 74 18.82 -38.86 -23.26
N ASN A 75 19.28 -37.60 -23.47
CA ASN A 75 18.80 -36.44 -24.25
C ASN A 75 17.56 -36.58 -25.16
N PHE A 76 16.76 -35.50 -25.26
CA PHE A 76 16.11 -35.12 -26.53
C PHE A 76 15.91 -33.62 -26.76
N ASP A 77 16.27 -33.23 -27.98
CA ASP A 77 15.80 -32.13 -28.84
C ASP A 77 15.90 -32.75 -30.27
N PRO A 78 15.14 -32.39 -31.33
CA PRO A 78 14.11 -31.35 -31.46
C PRO A 78 12.83 -31.79 -32.26
N SER A 79 11.97 -30.81 -32.56
CA SER A 79 11.21 -30.61 -33.83
C SER A 79 10.38 -31.72 -34.56
N TRP A 80 9.17 -31.29 -34.97
CA TRP A 80 8.55 -31.41 -36.32
C TRP A 80 7.61 -32.58 -36.76
N TYR A 81 6.43 -32.14 -37.24
CA TYR A 81 5.65 -32.53 -38.44
C TYR A 81 4.96 -33.91 -38.65
N HIS A 82 3.63 -33.80 -38.91
CA HIS A 82 2.74 -34.55 -39.82
C HIS A 82 2.96 -36.05 -40.18
N SER A 83 1.95 -36.87 -39.79
CA SER A 83 1.09 -37.69 -40.69
C SER A 83 1.70 -38.90 -41.45
N SER A 84 0.99 -39.98 -41.82
CA SER A 84 -0.47 -40.21 -41.96
C SER A 84 -0.84 -41.71 -42.09
N ASN A 85 -2.16 -41.98 -42.14
CA ASN A 85 -2.86 -43.07 -42.85
C ASN A 85 -3.01 -44.50 -42.27
N ARG A 86 -4.30 -44.87 -42.06
CA ARG A 86 -4.98 -46.17 -42.37
C ARG A 86 -4.74 -47.36 -41.41
N ASN A 87 -5.72 -48.26 -41.16
CA ASN A 87 -7.09 -48.38 -41.72
C ASN A 87 -8.10 -49.14 -40.83
N ALA A 88 -9.38 -49.09 -41.24
CA ALA A 88 -10.49 -50.04 -40.97
C ALA A 88 -11.36 -49.91 -39.69
N SER A 89 -12.68 -49.88 -39.95
CA SER A 89 -13.85 -49.96 -39.04
C SER A 89 -14.42 -51.42 -39.03
N PRO A 90 -15.70 -51.78 -38.67
CA PRO A 90 -16.95 -51.05 -38.34
C PRO A 90 -17.45 -51.42 -36.90
N VAL A 91 -18.72 -51.38 -36.41
CA VAL A 91 -20.11 -51.25 -36.93
C VAL A 91 -21.00 -50.60 -35.84
N GLY A 92 -22.11 -49.91 -36.19
CA GLY A 92 -23.27 -49.73 -35.27
C GLY A 92 -24.18 -48.52 -35.52
N PHE A 93 -25.43 -48.75 -35.95
CA PHE A 93 -26.54 -47.77 -36.11
C PHE A 93 -27.79 -48.29 -35.33
N PRO A 94 -28.83 -47.51 -34.93
CA PRO A 94 -29.66 -46.54 -35.72
C PRO A 94 -29.77 -45.11 -35.12
N ASN A 95 -30.12 -44.01 -35.82
CA ASN A 95 -31.32 -43.63 -36.62
C ASN A 95 -32.53 -43.22 -35.71
N VAL A 96 -33.29 -42.11 -35.86
CA VAL A 96 -34.16 -41.66 -36.99
C VAL A 96 -34.64 -40.17 -36.83
N ASN A 97 -34.66 -39.36 -37.92
CA ASN A 97 -35.47 -38.13 -38.26
C ASN A 97 -35.51 -36.90 -37.30
N ASN A 98 -35.75 -35.61 -37.68
CA ASN A 98 -35.91 -34.83 -38.96
C ASN A 98 -35.79 -33.29 -38.59
N ASP A 99 -36.02 -32.21 -39.39
CA ASP A 99 -36.55 -31.96 -40.75
C ASP A 99 -36.03 -30.61 -41.39
N ARG A 100 -36.75 -30.09 -42.41
CA ARG A 100 -36.61 -28.87 -43.27
C ARG A 100 -36.67 -27.48 -42.56
N TYR A 101 -36.34 -26.32 -43.17
CA TYR A 101 -36.48 -25.87 -44.59
C TYR A 101 -35.41 -24.84 -45.09
N GLN A 102 -35.29 -24.72 -46.41
CA GLN A 102 -34.52 -23.75 -47.25
C GLN A 102 -35.51 -22.82 -48.03
N PRO A 103 -35.15 -21.95 -49.03
CA PRO A 103 -33.90 -21.72 -49.82
C PRO A 103 -33.44 -20.22 -49.87
N GLY A 104 -32.55 -19.72 -50.75
CA GLY A 104 -31.75 -20.25 -51.88
C GLY A 104 -30.60 -19.28 -52.27
N GLN A 105 -29.49 -19.77 -52.87
CA GLN A 105 -29.15 -19.76 -54.32
C GLN A 105 -28.85 -18.38 -54.94
N THR A 106 -27.83 -18.19 -55.80
CA THR A 106 -26.88 -19.13 -56.46
C THR A 106 -25.45 -19.01 -55.84
N GLY A 107 -24.28 -19.23 -56.47
CA GLY A 107 -23.88 -19.55 -57.86
C GLY A 107 -22.36 -19.86 -58.03
N LEU A 108 -21.94 -20.20 -59.26
CA LEU A 108 -20.62 -20.73 -59.69
C LEU A 108 -20.41 -20.41 -61.22
N PRO A 109 -19.28 -20.67 -61.92
CA PRO A 109 -18.20 -21.65 -61.65
C PRO A 109 -16.73 -21.21 -61.89
N ASN A 110 -15.81 -22.18 -61.71
CA ASN A 110 -14.36 -22.10 -61.92
C ASN A 110 -13.94 -22.12 -63.41
N ASN A 111 -12.67 -21.81 -63.68
CA ASN A 111 -11.82 -22.66 -64.53
C ASN A 111 -10.31 -22.52 -64.24
N GLN A 112 -9.61 -23.65 -64.30
CA GLN A 112 -8.15 -23.83 -64.45
C GLN A 112 -7.86 -24.13 -65.96
N PRO A 113 -6.61 -24.39 -66.48
CA PRO A 113 -5.42 -24.90 -65.77
C PRO A 113 -4.02 -24.41 -66.28
N ASP A 114 -2.97 -25.01 -65.70
CA ASP A 114 -1.72 -25.53 -66.31
C ASP A 114 -0.48 -24.70 -66.76
N VAL A 115 0.65 -25.13 -66.14
CA VAL A 115 1.95 -25.58 -66.74
C VAL A 115 3.11 -24.61 -67.07
N TYR A 116 4.22 -24.90 -66.38
CA TYR A 116 5.66 -24.67 -66.63
C TYR A 116 6.15 -23.99 -67.92
N SER A 117 7.12 -23.07 -67.75
CA SER A 117 8.49 -23.24 -68.30
C SER A 117 9.53 -22.24 -67.73
N ARG A 118 10.80 -22.66 -67.67
CA ARG A 118 12.03 -21.86 -67.55
C ARG A 118 12.99 -22.35 -68.65
N PRO A 119 13.84 -21.50 -69.27
CA PRO A 119 15.25 -21.48 -68.83
C PRO A 119 16.03 -20.15 -68.97
N ASN A 120 17.03 -19.98 -68.09
CA ASN A 120 18.43 -19.52 -68.24
C ASN A 120 18.90 -18.86 -69.57
N ALA A 121 19.89 -17.93 -69.59
CA ALA A 121 20.62 -17.18 -68.55
C ALA A 121 21.54 -16.10 -69.18
N GLY A 122 22.07 -15.13 -68.40
CA GLY A 122 23.11 -14.18 -68.84
C GLY A 122 23.57 -13.15 -67.78
N PHE A 123 24.89 -13.04 -67.56
CA PHE A 123 25.68 -12.17 -66.65
C PHE A 123 25.30 -10.67 -66.61
N GLY A 124 25.57 -9.86 -65.56
CA GLY A 124 26.14 -10.08 -64.20
C GLY A 124 27.13 -8.96 -63.75
N TYR A 125 27.13 -8.51 -62.47
CA TYR A 125 28.28 -7.93 -61.67
C TYR A 125 27.84 -7.29 -60.31
N ASN A 126 28.64 -7.50 -59.24
CA ASN A 126 28.96 -6.73 -57.99
C ASN A 126 27.94 -5.82 -57.24
N SER A 127 28.00 -5.59 -55.90
CA SER A 127 28.62 -6.30 -54.74
C SER A 127 28.25 -5.60 -53.39
N SER A 128 27.92 -6.34 -52.31
CA SER A 128 27.56 -5.83 -50.95
C SER A 128 28.77 -5.72 -49.98
N PRO A 129 28.64 -5.23 -48.73
CA PRO A 129 28.09 -5.97 -47.55
C PRO A 129 27.14 -5.11 -46.65
N ASN A 130 26.39 -5.57 -45.62
CA ASN A 130 26.63 -6.44 -44.44
C ASN A 130 27.65 -5.83 -43.43
N GLU A 131 27.51 -5.86 -42.09
CA GLU A 131 26.45 -6.33 -41.17
C GLU A 131 26.54 -5.52 -39.83
N GLY A 132 26.09 -5.87 -38.62
CA GLY A 132 25.46 -7.04 -37.96
C GLY A 132 25.51 -6.87 -36.41
N PHE A 133 24.94 -7.77 -35.58
CA PHE A 133 25.06 -7.68 -34.10
C PHE A 133 24.98 -9.03 -33.34
N ARG A 134 26.09 -9.43 -32.68
CA ARG A 134 26.16 -10.34 -31.50
C ARG A 134 27.55 -10.22 -30.82
N ARG A 135 27.68 -10.72 -29.59
CA ARG A 135 28.91 -10.84 -28.75
C ARG A 135 29.02 -12.31 -28.24
N PRO A 136 30.03 -12.78 -27.46
CA PRO A 136 31.23 -12.10 -26.90
C PRO A 136 32.57 -12.92 -26.94
N ASN A 137 33.60 -12.34 -26.29
CA ASN A 137 34.69 -12.98 -25.49
C ASN A 137 36.10 -13.34 -26.05
N ASP A 138 37.06 -13.05 -25.16
CA ASP A 138 38.38 -13.65 -24.84
C ASP A 138 39.60 -13.67 -25.79
N GLY A 139 40.74 -13.21 -25.24
CA GLY A 139 42.06 -13.87 -25.45
C GLY A 139 43.27 -12.98 -25.81
N PHE A 140 44.21 -12.81 -24.85
CA PHE A 140 45.68 -12.61 -24.95
C PHE A 140 46.34 -12.44 -26.36
N ASN A 141 47.36 -11.59 -26.58
CA ASN A 141 48.60 -11.44 -25.78
C ASN A 141 49.51 -10.28 -26.30
N GLY A 142 50.56 -9.89 -25.56
CA GLY A 142 51.78 -9.27 -26.14
C GLY A 142 52.07 -7.76 -25.92
N ARG A 143 53.07 -7.46 -25.07
CA ARG A 143 54.01 -6.29 -25.13
C ARG A 143 55.40 -6.84 -25.54
N PRO A 144 56.34 -6.10 -26.18
CA PRO A 144 56.94 -4.79 -25.79
C PRO A 144 56.93 -3.77 -26.96
N GLY A 145 57.57 -2.58 -26.95
CA GLY A 145 58.34 -1.80 -25.95
C GLY A 145 59.38 -0.89 -26.64
N ASP A 146 59.87 0.15 -25.96
CA ASP A 146 61.03 1.02 -26.31
C ASP A 146 60.93 1.88 -27.62
N ASN A 147 61.62 3.03 -27.82
CA ASN A 147 62.27 4.00 -26.91
C ASN A 147 62.50 5.38 -27.64
N PHE A 148 62.95 6.41 -26.90
CA PHE A 148 63.43 7.75 -27.37
C PHE A 148 62.40 8.73 -28.01
N GLY A 149 62.58 10.06 -27.97
CA GLY A 149 63.52 10.86 -27.15
C GLY A 149 63.85 12.28 -27.68
N ILE A 150 63.77 13.28 -26.78
CA ILE A 150 64.55 14.56 -26.77
C ILE A 150 64.29 15.61 -27.88
N ASN A 151 63.69 16.76 -27.52
CA ASN A 151 64.39 18.09 -27.62
C ASN A 151 63.68 19.30 -26.96
N SER A 152 64.52 20.23 -26.49
CA SER A 152 64.33 21.57 -25.87
C SER A 152 63.76 22.63 -26.85
N ARG A 153 62.97 23.66 -26.45
CA ARG A 153 63.26 24.96 -25.72
C ARG A 153 64.25 25.93 -26.45
N PRO A 154 64.26 27.27 -26.17
CA PRO A 154 63.17 28.26 -25.91
C PRO A 154 63.44 29.67 -26.57
N ASN A 155 62.63 30.71 -26.28
CA ASN A 155 62.96 32.16 -26.04
C ASN A 155 61.69 33.08 -26.14
N GLU A 156 61.34 33.97 -25.18
CA GLU A 156 61.76 35.39 -24.90
C GLU A 156 61.15 36.47 -25.84
N GLY A 157 60.67 37.66 -25.42
CA GLY A 157 60.46 38.26 -24.07
C GLY A 157 60.06 39.78 -24.09
N PHE A 158 59.67 40.37 -22.92
CA PHE A 158 59.51 41.82 -22.59
C PHE A 158 58.42 42.69 -23.30
N GLY A 159 57.88 43.81 -22.77
CA GLY A 159 57.89 44.39 -21.39
C GLY A 159 57.32 45.84 -21.24
N LEU A 160 56.57 46.10 -20.13
CA LEU A 160 56.33 47.36 -19.34
C LEU A 160 55.81 48.72 -19.92
N ASN A 161 54.86 49.33 -19.13
CA ASN A 161 54.62 50.78 -18.84
C ASN A 161 54.08 51.77 -19.91
N ASP A 162 53.41 52.91 -19.59
CA ASP A 162 52.61 53.40 -18.42
C ASP A 162 51.92 54.78 -18.75
N ARG A 163 50.88 55.21 -18.00
CA ARG A 163 50.20 56.54 -17.81
C ARG A 163 48.68 56.34 -17.59
N ARG A 164 47.94 57.04 -16.71
CA ARG A 164 48.22 58.17 -15.77
C ARG A 164 47.26 58.13 -14.56
N GLN A 165 47.48 58.99 -13.56
CA GLN A 165 46.92 58.93 -12.19
C GLN A 165 45.57 59.66 -11.97
N GLY A 166 44.88 59.33 -10.85
CA GLY A 166 43.81 60.11 -10.21
C GLY A 166 43.39 59.53 -8.84
N GLN A 167 43.10 60.38 -7.85
CA GLN A 167 42.70 60.00 -6.47
C GLN A 167 41.30 60.57 -6.12
N GLY A 168 40.59 60.03 -5.12
CA GLY A 168 39.40 60.71 -4.55
C GLY A 168 38.47 59.87 -3.67
N SER A 169 38.49 60.11 -2.37
CA SER A 169 37.58 59.62 -1.32
C SER A 169 36.17 60.23 -1.31
N GLY A 170 35.17 59.61 -0.67
CA GLY A 170 34.13 60.38 0.05
C GLY A 170 32.73 59.77 0.26
N TYR A 171 32.41 59.43 1.53
CA TYR A 171 31.18 59.68 2.32
C TYR A 171 29.74 59.68 1.75
N ASP A 172 28.85 59.07 2.57
CA ASP A 172 27.44 59.37 2.95
C ASP A 172 26.42 60.07 2.01
N GLY A 173 25.18 59.57 2.03
CA GLY A 173 24.07 60.12 1.23
C GLY A 173 22.66 59.53 1.51
N ARG A 174 22.18 59.59 2.75
CA ARG A 174 20.73 59.74 3.08
C ARG A 174 20.52 61.22 3.49
N PRO A 175 19.30 61.82 3.51
CA PRO A 175 17.99 61.16 3.64
C PRO A 175 16.80 61.82 2.87
N ASN A 176 15.59 61.26 3.10
CA ASN A 176 14.30 61.92 3.40
C ASN A 176 13.62 63.04 2.57
N ASP A 177 12.28 63.09 2.77
CA ASP A 177 11.33 64.22 2.73
C ASP A 177 11.03 64.91 1.36
N ASP A 178 9.83 65.43 1.05
CA ASP A 178 8.58 65.48 1.85
C ASP A 178 7.25 65.57 1.03
N ILE A 179 6.13 65.43 1.75
CA ILE A 179 4.74 65.94 1.56
C ILE A 179 4.25 66.40 0.15
N GLY A 180 3.07 65.90 -0.27
CA GLY A 180 2.34 66.43 -1.45
C GLY A 180 0.88 65.94 -1.65
N LYS A 181 -0.09 66.55 -0.94
CA LYS A 181 -1.56 66.40 -1.11
C LYS A 181 -2.22 67.77 -0.78
N PRO A 182 -3.50 68.07 -1.13
CA PRO A 182 -4.41 67.47 -2.13
C PRO A 182 -5.22 68.54 -2.95
N VAL A 183 -6.34 68.14 -3.60
CA VAL A 183 -7.52 68.94 -4.06
C VAL A 183 -7.41 69.74 -5.37
N GLY A 184 -8.44 69.66 -6.24
CA GLY A 184 -8.79 70.75 -7.17
C GLY A 184 -9.42 70.40 -8.54
N ASN A 185 -10.75 70.43 -8.60
CA ASN A 185 -11.62 70.62 -9.78
C ASN A 185 -11.18 71.78 -10.75
N ASP A 186 -11.64 71.93 -12.01
CA ASP A 186 -12.84 71.41 -12.73
C ASP A 186 -12.68 71.46 -14.28
N GLY A 187 -13.55 70.75 -15.03
CA GLY A 187 -14.11 71.28 -16.31
C GLY A 187 -14.00 70.49 -17.64
N PHE A 188 -15.08 70.59 -18.44
CA PHE A 188 -15.23 70.34 -19.91
C PHE A 188 -15.22 68.88 -20.45
N ASN A 189 -16.01 68.48 -21.48
CA ASN A 189 -17.36 68.89 -21.95
C ASN A 189 -17.92 67.94 -23.07
N LYS A 190 -19.23 67.65 -23.07
CA LYS A 190 -20.11 67.25 -24.21
C LYS A 190 -19.88 65.94 -25.01
N ASP A 191 -20.86 65.40 -25.77
CA ASP A 191 -22.30 65.06 -25.53
C ASP A 191 -22.99 64.50 -26.82
N LEU A 192 -24.21 63.91 -26.66
CA LEU A 192 -25.21 63.40 -27.66
C LEU A 192 -25.22 61.88 -27.95
N PRO A 193 -26.38 61.27 -28.29
CA PRO A 193 -27.71 61.27 -27.63
C PRO A 193 -28.17 59.80 -27.29
N GLN A 194 -29.24 59.44 -26.54
CA GLN A 194 -30.67 59.83 -26.43
C GLN A 194 -31.53 59.57 -27.68
N TYR A 195 -32.81 59.14 -27.63
CA TYR A 195 -33.76 58.79 -26.54
C TYR A 195 -34.40 57.37 -26.81
N ASP A 196 -35.62 56.89 -26.48
CA ASP A 196 -36.93 57.39 -25.98
C ASP A 196 -37.74 56.24 -25.26
N ILE A 197 -39.00 56.47 -24.83
CA ILE A 197 -39.87 55.56 -24.06
C ILE A 197 -41.25 55.35 -24.75
N ASN A 198 -41.86 54.14 -24.69
CA ASN A 198 -43.33 54.01 -24.90
C ASN A 198 -44.01 52.77 -24.24
N ARG A 199 -45.07 53.07 -23.45
CA ARG A 199 -46.38 52.37 -23.26
C ARG A 199 -46.49 50.87 -22.88
N ARG A 200 -47.30 50.62 -21.83
CA ARG A 200 -48.13 49.42 -21.56
C ARG A 200 -49.39 49.39 -22.48
N PRO A 201 -50.27 48.36 -22.51
CA PRO A 201 -50.36 47.14 -21.70
C PRO A 201 -50.58 45.82 -22.49
N GLY A 202 -50.80 44.70 -21.78
CA GLY A 202 -51.46 43.50 -22.32
C GLY A 202 -50.85 42.17 -21.86
N ASP A 203 -51.70 41.33 -21.26
CA ASP A 203 -51.88 39.87 -21.41
C ASP A 203 -50.71 38.92 -21.79
N SER A 204 -50.76 37.61 -21.50
CA SER A 204 -51.38 36.78 -20.45
C SER A 204 -51.00 35.30 -20.74
N SER A 205 -51.28 34.39 -19.79
CA SER A 205 -51.43 32.93 -20.02
C SER A 205 -50.23 32.06 -20.46
N TYR A 206 -50.01 30.98 -19.70
CA TYR A 206 -49.42 29.73 -20.17
C TYR A 206 -50.44 28.90 -20.96
N PRO A 207 -50.03 28.10 -21.96
CA PRO A 207 -50.69 26.85 -22.34
C PRO A 207 -50.07 25.67 -21.57
N THR A 208 -50.69 25.11 -20.51
CA THR A 208 -51.86 24.18 -20.43
C THR A 208 -51.47 22.69 -20.28
N ARG A 209 -52.18 21.99 -19.37
CA ARG A 209 -52.06 20.54 -19.09
C ARG A 209 -52.78 19.67 -20.15
N PRO A 210 -52.62 18.33 -20.12
CA PRO A 210 -53.53 17.45 -19.34
C PRO A 210 -52.75 16.42 -18.47
N LEU A 211 -53.30 15.69 -17.48
CA LEU A 211 -54.58 15.71 -16.75
C LEU A 211 -54.38 14.99 -15.38
N ASP A 212 -55.28 15.21 -14.42
CA ASP A 212 -55.40 14.49 -13.11
C ASP A 212 -56.19 13.15 -13.28
N PRO A 213 -56.41 12.25 -12.27
CA PRO A 213 -56.39 12.47 -10.80
C PRO A 213 -55.85 11.32 -9.89
N ASN A 214 -55.60 11.63 -8.60
CA ASN A 214 -56.39 11.12 -7.45
C ASN A 214 -55.77 11.40 -6.06
N TYR A 215 -56.63 11.72 -5.08
CA TYR A 215 -56.34 11.80 -3.64
C TYR A 215 -57.58 11.34 -2.87
N PRO A 216 -57.44 10.78 -1.66
CA PRO A 216 -58.14 11.40 -0.53
C PRO A 216 -57.32 11.51 0.77
N ASN A 217 -57.42 12.68 1.42
CA ASN A 217 -57.98 12.92 2.77
C ASN A 217 -58.03 11.75 3.80
N ARG A 218 -57.90 11.95 5.13
CA ARG A 218 -57.60 13.12 6.01
C ARG A 218 -57.46 12.60 7.46
N ASN A 219 -56.78 13.33 8.35
CA ASN A 219 -57.29 13.79 9.68
C ASN A 219 -56.18 14.36 10.59
N ILE A 220 -56.52 15.39 11.38
CA ILE A 220 -55.69 16.05 12.42
C ILE A 220 -56.66 16.49 13.54
N PRO A 221 -56.39 16.15 14.83
CA PRO A 221 -55.95 17.16 15.82
C PRO A 221 -54.78 16.66 16.71
N GLY A 222 -53.93 17.46 17.35
CA GLY A 222 -53.75 18.92 17.29
C GLY A 222 -53.76 19.59 18.67
N ASN A 223 -52.59 19.94 19.25
CA ASN A 223 -52.48 21.01 20.28
C ASN A 223 -51.04 21.50 20.59
N SER A 224 -50.96 22.67 21.22
CA SER A 224 -49.84 23.28 21.99
C SER A 224 -48.42 23.45 21.37
N ASN A 225 -48.17 24.69 20.93
CA ASN A 225 -46.89 25.44 20.87
C ASN A 225 -46.17 25.56 22.26
N PRO A 226 -44.95 26.17 22.43
CA PRO A 226 -44.32 27.21 21.58
C PRO A 226 -42.76 27.21 21.39
N ILE A 227 -42.26 28.18 20.59
CA ILE A 227 -40.92 28.85 20.65
C ILE A 227 -39.67 27.98 20.34
N ASP A 228 -38.70 28.38 19.49
CA ASP A 228 -38.58 29.53 18.59
C ASP A 228 -37.68 29.24 17.37
N THR A 229 -37.49 30.22 16.45
CA THR A 229 -36.64 30.08 15.25
C THR A 229 -35.72 31.30 15.01
N TYR A 230 -34.66 31.07 14.21
CA TYR A 230 -33.77 32.02 13.48
C TYR A 230 -32.32 32.31 13.96
N ASN A 231 -31.45 32.37 12.93
CA ASN A 231 -30.17 33.07 12.71
C ASN A 231 -29.54 33.93 13.82
N PRO A 232 -28.19 33.95 13.90
CA PRO A 232 -27.38 34.97 13.19
C PRO A 232 -26.26 34.35 12.31
N MET A 233 -25.62 34.98 11.32
CA MET A 233 -25.31 36.39 10.96
C MET A 233 -23.97 36.94 11.53
N TYR A 234 -23.07 37.38 10.63
CA TYR A 234 -21.79 38.06 10.93
C TYR A 234 -22.00 39.53 11.35
N PRO A 235 -21.09 40.09 12.18
CA PRO A 235 -20.61 41.46 11.99
C PRO A 235 -19.07 41.63 12.18
N GLN A 236 -18.56 42.86 12.01
CA GLN A 236 -17.12 43.21 12.06
C GLN A 236 -16.75 44.15 13.22
N THR A 237 -15.46 44.13 13.58
CA THR A 237 -14.56 45.22 14.07
C THR A 237 -15.11 46.46 14.80
N ASN A 238 -14.46 46.83 15.92
CA ASN A 238 -13.74 48.11 16.06
C ASN A 238 -12.82 48.16 17.31
N ASP A 239 -11.79 49.01 17.28
CA ASP A 239 -10.74 49.16 18.30
C ASP A 239 -11.10 50.11 19.45
N ASN A 240 -10.40 50.02 20.60
CA ASN A 240 -9.40 51.05 20.98
C ASN A 240 -8.57 50.83 22.27
N LEU A 241 -7.37 51.43 22.25
CA LEU A 241 -6.48 51.85 23.36
C LEU A 241 -5.60 50.80 24.11
N ASN A 242 -4.44 51.28 24.57
CA ASN A 242 -3.17 50.56 24.83
C ASN A 242 -2.42 51.20 26.04
N PRO A 243 -1.63 50.45 26.85
CA PRO A 243 -0.15 50.33 26.68
C PRO A 243 0.37 48.87 26.83
N ASN A 244 1.61 48.45 26.53
CA ASN A 244 2.88 49.08 26.07
C ASN A 244 3.71 48.02 25.28
N LEU A 245 4.60 48.34 24.31
CA LEU A 245 5.99 48.84 24.39
C LEU A 245 6.96 48.04 25.31
N ASN A 246 8.12 47.51 24.87
CA ASN A 246 8.68 47.43 23.50
C ASN A 246 9.83 46.38 23.35
N ASN A 247 10.20 46.05 22.10
CA ASN A 247 11.43 45.31 21.67
C ASN A 247 12.68 46.26 21.65
N PRO A 248 13.98 45.86 21.37
CA PRO A 248 14.45 44.90 20.36
C PRO A 248 15.84 44.18 20.59
N ARG A 249 16.49 43.76 19.48
CA ARG A 249 17.78 43.02 19.27
C ARG A 249 19.10 43.75 19.59
N ILE A 250 20.21 42.99 19.74
CA ILE A 250 21.63 43.21 19.29
C ILE A 250 22.45 41.95 19.72
N VAL A 251 23.42 41.28 19.07
CA VAL A 251 24.52 41.48 18.06
C VAL A 251 25.94 41.36 18.69
N LEU A 252 26.61 40.24 18.36
CA LEU A 252 28.07 39.91 18.21
C LEU A 252 29.22 40.44 19.12
N ASN A 253 30.19 39.51 19.31
CA ASN A 253 31.67 39.64 19.44
C ASN A 253 32.40 39.83 20.80
N ASN A 254 33.27 38.84 21.07
CA ASN A 254 34.72 38.86 21.43
C ASN A 254 35.38 39.78 22.49
N GLU A 255 36.56 39.29 22.94
CA GLU A 255 37.71 39.97 23.61
C GLU A 255 37.80 39.89 25.16
N VAL A 256 38.99 39.76 25.81
CA VAL A 256 40.32 39.15 25.48
C VAL A 256 41.15 38.94 26.78
N ASP A 257 42.21 38.11 26.75
CA ASP A 257 43.31 37.88 27.75
C ASP A 257 42.98 37.61 29.26
N LYS A 258 43.47 36.55 29.96
CA LYS A 258 44.86 36.18 30.39
C LYS A 258 45.55 37.19 31.34
N PRO A 259 46.57 36.80 32.18
CA PRO A 259 47.15 35.46 32.43
C PRO A 259 47.57 35.13 33.92
N LEU A 260 48.16 33.93 34.14
CA LEU A 260 49.04 33.51 35.28
C LEU A 260 48.38 33.33 36.68
N ASP A 261 48.89 32.51 37.62
CA ASP A 261 50.15 31.73 37.65
C ASP A 261 50.08 30.37 38.43
N THR A 262 51.18 29.60 38.34
CA THR A 262 51.72 28.39 39.01
C THR A 262 51.38 28.09 40.49
N GLN A 263 51.68 26.92 41.12
CA GLN A 263 52.57 25.75 40.87
C GLN A 263 51.84 24.39 41.11
N GLU A 264 52.18 23.29 40.42
CA GLU A 264 53.05 22.15 40.84
C GLU A 264 52.76 21.56 42.26
N SER A 265 52.81 20.24 42.52
CA SER A 265 53.69 19.19 41.98
C SER A 265 53.24 17.74 42.26
N ASN A 266 53.66 16.77 41.42
CA ASN A 266 54.22 15.43 41.76
C ASN A 266 53.44 14.42 42.69
N SER A 267 53.41 13.10 42.46
CA SER A 267 54.06 12.25 41.43
C SER A 267 53.55 10.78 41.39
N ASN A 268 53.78 10.11 40.24
CA ASN A 268 54.22 8.70 40.07
C ASN A 268 53.39 7.47 40.56
N ASN A 269 52.78 6.81 39.57
CA ASN A 269 53.05 5.42 39.13
C ASN A 269 52.57 4.13 39.86
N ILE A 270 51.92 3.29 39.03
CA ILE A 270 52.05 1.81 38.89
C ILE A 270 51.24 0.88 39.85
N ASN A 271 50.21 0.27 39.24
CA ASN A 271 49.72 -1.11 39.34
C ASN A 271 49.93 -1.92 40.65
N GLN A 272 48.81 -2.37 41.27
CA GLN A 272 48.36 -3.77 41.17
C GLN A 272 46.92 -4.01 41.73
N LEU A 273 46.33 -5.14 41.32
CA LEU A 273 45.07 -5.73 41.81
C LEU A 273 45.21 -6.19 43.29
N PRO A 274 44.14 -6.27 44.12
CA PRO A 274 42.95 -7.09 43.83
C PRO A 274 41.59 -6.59 44.36
N PHE A 275 40.54 -7.39 44.15
CA PHE A 275 39.25 -7.30 44.83
C PHE A 275 39.38 -7.50 46.35
N PRO A 276 38.53 -6.82 47.13
CA PRO A 276 37.90 -7.44 48.30
C PRO A 276 36.36 -7.38 48.24
N SER A 277 35.73 -8.39 48.83
CA SER A 277 34.34 -8.32 49.28
C SER A 277 34.27 -7.57 50.62
N ASP A 278 33.28 -6.71 50.82
CA ASP A 278 32.31 -6.83 51.94
C ASP A 278 31.32 -5.67 52.03
N GLY A 279 30.21 -5.93 52.76
CA GLY A 279 29.68 -4.98 53.74
C GLY A 279 28.97 -3.70 53.26
N ASN A 280 27.64 -3.77 53.24
CA ASN A 280 26.73 -2.71 53.69
C ASN A 280 27.02 -1.25 53.27
N ASN A 281 26.42 -0.80 52.16
CA ASN A 281 25.94 0.58 52.02
C ASN A 281 24.84 0.70 50.93
N LEU A 282 23.65 0.18 51.22
CA LEU A 282 22.43 0.70 50.57
C LEU A 282 22.02 2.02 51.28
N PRO A 283 21.57 3.06 50.55
CA PRO A 283 21.05 4.29 51.14
C PRO A 283 19.68 4.05 51.81
N ASN A 284 19.72 3.60 53.06
CA ASN A 284 18.55 3.30 53.88
C ASN A 284 17.91 4.59 54.46
N SER A 285 17.13 5.32 53.66
CA SER A 285 16.12 6.28 54.19
C SER A 285 15.13 6.80 53.14
N LEU A 286 14.19 5.96 52.69
CA LEU A 286 12.91 6.41 52.10
C LEU A 286 11.78 6.25 53.13
N ASN A 287 11.93 6.96 54.26
CA ASN A 287 10.84 7.23 55.20
C ASN A 287 10.23 8.60 54.86
N THR A 288 9.55 8.68 53.72
CA THR A 288 8.67 9.81 53.37
C THR A 288 7.47 9.83 54.33
N PRO A 289 7.24 10.89 55.12
CA PRO A 289 6.07 10.99 55.98
C PRO A 289 4.78 10.94 55.16
N GLY A 290 3.76 10.21 55.63
CA GLY A 290 2.45 10.15 54.98
C GLY A 290 2.31 9.13 53.84
N VAL A 291 3.17 8.12 53.74
CA VAL A 291 3.05 7.04 52.74
C VAL A 291 2.87 5.67 53.42
N THR A 292 1.77 4.98 53.12
CA THR A 292 1.44 3.68 53.73
C THR A 292 2.23 2.55 53.06
N GLN A 293 3.14 1.91 53.79
CA GLN A 293 3.88 0.76 53.25
C GLN A 293 2.99 -0.48 53.19
N HIS A 294 2.77 -1.00 51.98
CA HIS A 294 2.05 -2.25 51.75
C HIS A 294 3.06 -3.38 51.52
N PRO A 295 2.98 -4.51 52.25
CA PRO A 295 4.01 -5.55 52.22
C PRO A 295 4.08 -6.31 50.88
N GLY A 296 3.04 -6.22 50.04
CA GLY A 296 2.90 -7.03 48.84
C GLY A 296 2.47 -8.47 49.16
N GLY A 297 2.88 -9.42 48.33
CA GLY A 297 2.67 -10.85 48.53
C GLY A 297 1.42 -11.42 47.85
N ILE A 298 1.05 -12.63 48.28
CA ILE A 298 0.02 -13.44 47.64
C ILE A 298 -1.37 -13.16 48.22
N ILE A 299 -2.34 -12.93 47.34
CA ILE A 299 -3.76 -12.79 47.62
C ILE A 299 -4.45 -14.05 47.07
N ALA A 300 -4.80 -14.97 47.95
CA ALA A 300 -5.52 -16.20 47.66
C ALA A 300 -6.62 -16.42 48.71
N ASN A 301 -7.76 -17.00 48.31
CA ASN A 301 -8.92 -17.29 49.17
C ASN A 301 -9.46 -16.08 49.96
N LYS A 302 -9.17 -14.84 49.53
CA LYS A 302 -9.60 -13.60 50.20
C LYS A 302 -9.77 -12.45 49.19
N VAL A 303 -10.62 -11.49 49.56
CA VAL A 303 -10.66 -10.17 48.93
C VAL A 303 -9.69 -9.25 49.69
N SER A 304 -8.75 -8.63 48.98
CA SER A 304 -7.88 -7.58 49.52
C SER A 304 -8.35 -6.23 49.01
N ARG A 305 -8.38 -5.21 49.87
CA ARG A 305 -8.79 -3.84 49.52
C ARG A 305 -7.63 -2.87 49.69
N LEU A 306 -7.46 -1.97 48.72
CA LEU A 306 -6.65 -0.77 48.86
C LEU A 306 -7.63 0.40 49.00
N GLU A 307 -7.69 0.95 50.21
CA GLU A 307 -8.71 1.90 50.65
C GLU A 307 -8.18 3.33 50.59
N LYS A 308 -9.03 4.27 50.15
CA LYS A 308 -8.62 5.65 49.84
C LYS A 308 -7.94 6.36 51.01
N HIS A 309 -8.40 6.11 52.24
CA HIS A 309 -7.91 6.81 53.43
C HIS A 309 -6.50 6.38 53.89
N PHE A 310 -5.90 5.36 53.26
CA PHE A 310 -4.51 4.95 53.46
C PHE A 310 -3.59 5.35 52.30
N SER A 311 -4.12 5.97 51.24
CA SER A 311 -3.35 6.42 50.08
C SER A 311 -2.47 7.64 50.43
N PRO A 312 -1.25 7.79 49.84
CA PRO A 312 -0.60 6.91 48.86
C PRO A 312 -0.01 5.63 49.49
N TYR A 313 -0.14 4.53 48.77
CA TYR A 313 0.50 3.26 49.12
C TYR A 313 1.91 3.15 48.51
N LEU A 314 2.87 2.54 49.21
CA LEU A 314 4.17 2.12 48.68
C LEU A 314 4.32 0.60 48.73
N ILE A 315 4.43 -0.04 47.56
CA ILE A 315 4.59 -1.48 47.39
C ILE A 315 6.05 -1.81 47.10
N LYS A 316 6.66 -2.64 47.96
CA LYS A 316 8.07 -3.08 47.85
C LYS A 316 8.27 -4.50 47.31
N ASN A 317 7.23 -5.33 47.33
CA ASN A 317 7.24 -6.70 46.80
C ASN A 317 6.03 -6.92 45.89
N ASP A 318 6.13 -7.84 44.93
CA ASP A 318 5.05 -8.14 43.99
C ASP A 318 3.72 -8.45 44.66
N ILE A 319 2.62 -7.98 44.05
CA ILE A 319 1.27 -8.46 44.40
C ILE A 319 0.88 -9.56 43.41
N ILE A 320 0.52 -10.73 43.94
CA ILE A 320 0.08 -11.88 43.15
C ILE A 320 -1.35 -12.24 43.56
N VAL A 321 -2.32 -11.96 42.70
CA VAL A 321 -3.73 -12.35 42.90
C VAL A 321 -3.95 -13.72 42.29
N GLU A 322 -3.95 -14.77 43.11
CA GLU A 322 -4.20 -16.15 42.64
C GLU A 322 -5.66 -16.36 42.22
N ALA A 323 -5.96 -17.47 41.54
CA ALA A 323 -7.27 -17.74 40.91
C ALA A 323 -8.49 -17.65 41.86
N THR A 324 -8.29 -17.78 43.18
CA THR A 324 -9.30 -17.67 44.23
C THR A 324 -9.28 -16.34 45.01
N GLY A 325 -8.37 -15.43 44.67
CA GLY A 325 -8.25 -14.11 45.27
C GLY A 325 -8.92 -13.01 44.44
N GLU A 326 -9.24 -11.90 45.11
CA GLU A 326 -9.63 -10.64 44.48
C GLU A 326 -8.82 -9.49 45.06
N LEU A 327 -8.39 -8.56 44.21
CA LEU A 327 -7.85 -7.26 44.62
C LEU A 327 -8.82 -6.16 44.18
N VAL A 328 -9.31 -5.38 45.14
CA VAL A 328 -10.14 -4.20 44.91
C VAL A 328 -9.32 -2.95 45.19
N ILE A 329 -9.38 -1.97 44.29
CA ILE A 329 -8.74 -0.65 44.46
C ILE A 329 -9.84 0.41 44.37
N GLU A 330 -9.97 1.21 45.44
CA GLU A 330 -10.96 2.28 45.52
C GLU A 330 -10.59 3.50 44.65
N SER A 331 -11.60 4.33 44.35
CA SER A 331 -11.44 5.59 43.62
C SER A 331 -10.50 6.55 44.33
N GLY A 332 -9.68 7.27 43.56
CA GLY A 332 -8.72 8.24 44.10
C GLY A 332 -7.50 7.63 44.80
N VAL A 333 -7.33 6.31 44.80
CA VAL A 333 -6.14 5.66 45.36
C VAL A 333 -4.93 5.84 44.44
N GLU A 334 -3.89 6.51 44.95
CA GLU A 334 -2.53 6.43 44.44
C GLU A 334 -1.77 5.22 45.02
N VAL A 335 -1.05 4.50 44.16
CA VAL A 335 -0.19 3.36 44.46
C VAL A 335 1.16 3.54 43.77
N ARG A 336 2.23 3.51 44.58
CA ARG A 336 3.62 3.64 44.15
C ARG A 336 4.34 2.30 44.24
N PHE A 337 5.01 1.89 43.17
CA PHE A 337 5.75 0.64 43.08
C PHE A 337 7.26 0.88 43.13
N ALA A 338 7.99 0.04 43.87
CA ALA A 338 9.44 -0.05 43.76
C ALA A 338 9.86 -0.58 42.36
N PRO A 339 11.09 -0.32 41.89
CA PRO A 339 11.55 -0.77 40.58
C PRO A 339 11.39 -2.29 40.37
N THR A 340 11.04 -2.71 39.16
CA THR A 340 10.80 -4.11 38.75
C THR A 340 9.62 -4.85 39.42
N VAL A 341 8.98 -4.24 40.43
CA VAL A 341 7.80 -4.77 41.12
C VAL A 341 6.53 -4.56 40.30
N GLY A 342 5.54 -5.46 40.38
CA GLY A 342 4.24 -5.24 39.73
C GLY A 342 3.09 -6.05 40.30
N ILE A 343 1.98 -6.06 39.54
CA ILE A 343 0.79 -6.85 39.85
C ILE A 343 0.69 -8.01 38.86
N THR A 344 0.53 -9.23 39.37
CA THR A 344 0.22 -10.42 38.59
C THR A 344 -1.20 -10.88 38.93
N VAL A 345 -2.08 -11.00 37.94
CA VAL A 345 -3.52 -11.32 38.14
C VAL A 345 -3.90 -12.64 37.49
N ARG A 346 -4.28 -13.62 38.30
CA ARG A 346 -4.89 -14.91 37.92
C ARG A 346 -6.33 -15.02 38.43
N GLY A 347 -6.63 -14.39 39.58
CA GLY A 347 -7.97 -14.19 40.11
C GLY A 347 -8.70 -13.03 39.44
N VAL A 348 -9.16 -12.08 40.25
CA VAL A 348 -9.90 -10.88 39.81
C VAL A 348 -9.20 -9.59 40.28
N LEU A 349 -9.12 -8.60 39.40
CA LEU A 349 -8.73 -7.23 39.75
C LEU A 349 -9.87 -6.26 39.43
N THR A 350 -10.36 -5.58 40.48
CA THR A 350 -11.48 -4.64 40.44
C THR A 350 -10.97 -3.24 40.78
N ALA A 351 -10.57 -2.46 39.78
CA ALA A 351 -10.08 -1.09 39.97
C ALA A 351 -11.04 -0.09 39.31
N LYS A 352 -11.87 0.57 40.13
CA LYS A 352 -12.98 1.42 39.68
C LYS A 352 -12.86 2.84 40.23
N GLY A 353 -12.17 3.70 39.48
CA GLY A 353 -12.10 5.14 39.72
C GLY A 353 -13.30 5.90 39.14
N THR A 354 -13.37 7.19 39.46
CA THR A 354 -14.31 8.14 38.83
C THR A 354 -13.55 9.15 37.95
N SER A 355 -14.27 9.94 37.15
CA SER A 355 -13.68 11.00 36.34
C SER A 355 -12.95 12.07 37.17
N GLU A 356 -13.40 12.30 38.40
CA GLU A 356 -12.78 13.21 39.37
C GLU A 356 -11.68 12.49 40.17
N GLU A 357 -11.95 11.25 40.60
CA GLU A 357 -11.10 10.46 41.49
C GLU A 357 -10.51 9.25 40.75
N ASN A 358 -9.60 9.56 39.83
CA ASN A 358 -8.83 8.58 39.06
C ASN A 358 -7.91 7.75 39.99
N ILE A 359 -7.79 6.45 39.71
CA ILE A 359 -6.81 5.58 40.37
C ILE A 359 -5.44 5.80 39.69
N VAL A 360 -4.36 5.93 40.46
CA VAL A 360 -3.01 6.22 39.92
C VAL A 360 -2.03 5.13 40.32
N LEU A 361 -1.49 4.41 39.32
CA LEU A 361 -0.49 3.36 39.49
C LEU A 361 0.83 3.83 38.85
N THR A 362 1.86 4.07 39.67
CA THR A 362 3.08 4.76 39.23
C THR A 362 4.36 4.23 39.91
N ALA A 363 5.52 4.62 39.41
CA ALA A 363 6.82 4.35 40.03
C ALA A 363 6.99 5.13 41.35
N GLY A 364 7.82 4.61 42.26
CA GLY A 364 8.13 5.26 43.55
C GLY A 364 8.86 6.60 43.44
N SER A 365 9.52 6.83 42.31
CA SER A 365 10.10 8.11 41.87
C SER A 365 9.85 8.24 40.38
N GLU A 366 9.57 9.46 39.90
CA GLU A 366 9.30 9.68 38.47
C GLU A 366 10.61 9.66 37.66
N PRO A 367 10.78 8.74 36.69
CA PRO A 367 11.93 8.70 35.80
C PRO A 367 12.02 9.97 34.94
N VAL A 368 13.24 10.42 34.62
CA VAL A 368 13.41 11.54 33.69
C VAL A 368 12.97 11.09 32.28
N THR A 369 12.03 11.83 31.71
CA THR A 369 11.62 11.68 30.31
C THR A 369 12.75 12.16 29.41
N LEU A 370 13.54 11.22 28.86
CA LEU A 370 14.52 11.50 27.82
C LEU A 370 13.84 11.82 26.49
N ASP A 371 14.53 12.59 25.65
CA ASP A 371 14.20 12.71 24.23
C ASP A 371 14.15 11.33 23.55
N SER A 372 13.35 11.25 22.48
CA SER A 372 13.25 10.03 21.68
C SER A 372 14.62 9.67 21.07
N PRO A 373 15.06 8.39 21.10
CA PRO A 373 16.36 8.01 20.58
C PRO A 373 16.45 8.28 19.08
N LEU A 374 17.63 8.70 18.60
CA LEU A 374 17.91 8.97 17.18
C LEU A 374 18.07 7.69 16.32
N ILE A 375 17.59 6.56 16.85
CA ILE A 375 17.63 5.22 16.28
C ILE A 375 16.28 4.54 16.52
N ARG A 376 15.84 3.71 15.57
CA ARG A 376 14.67 2.82 15.71
C ARG A 376 14.88 1.52 14.93
N LEU A 377 14.14 0.48 15.33
CA LEU A 377 13.97 -0.75 14.55
C LEU A 377 12.57 -0.76 13.93
N VAL A 378 12.47 -1.11 12.66
CA VAL A 378 11.18 -1.19 11.93
C VAL A 378 11.09 -2.45 11.06
N ASP A 379 9.88 -2.78 10.60
CA ASP A 379 9.57 -3.94 9.76
C ASP A 379 9.88 -5.33 10.35
N GLY A 380 10.27 -5.43 11.63
CA GLY A 380 10.41 -6.70 12.36
C GLY A 380 9.12 -7.18 13.03
N PRO A 381 9.13 -8.40 13.62
CA PRO A 381 7.98 -8.95 14.34
C PRO A 381 7.69 -8.26 15.69
N ASN A 382 8.68 -7.61 16.31
CA ASN A 382 8.54 -6.87 17.58
C ASN A 382 9.49 -5.65 17.60
N ILE A 383 9.37 -4.76 18.59
CA ILE A 383 10.17 -3.52 18.63
C ILE A 383 11.68 -3.73 18.88
N LEU A 384 12.07 -4.94 19.29
CA LEU A 384 13.45 -5.35 19.55
C LEU A 384 14.13 -5.98 18.32
N THR A 385 13.42 -6.06 17.18
CA THR A 385 13.89 -6.71 15.95
C THR A 385 13.54 -5.87 14.72
N GLY A 386 14.42 -5.84 13.73
CA GLY A 386 14.12 -5.27 12.42
C GLY A 386 15.19 -4.35 11.84
N ARG A 387 14.80 -3.65 10.77
CA ARG A 387 15.62 -2.73 9.97
C ARG A 387 16.16 -1.60 10.84
N VAL A 388 17.47 -1.39 10.85
CA VAL A 388 18.08 -0.26 11.56
C VAL A 388 17.82 1.03 10.80
N GLN A 389 17.11 1.98 11.43
CA GLN A 389 16.95 3.34 10.91
C GLN A 389 17.51 4.38 11.89
N LEU A 390 18.31 5.31 11.37
CA LEU A 390 18.84 6.45 12.13
C LEU A 390 18.19 7.76 11.68
N PHE A 391 17.99 8.70 12.61
CA PHE A 391 17.41 10.01 12.32
C PHE A 391 18.52 11.00 11.94
N LEU A 392 18.58 11.38 10.66
CA LEU A 392 19.64 12.23 10.10
C LEU A 392 19.06 13.30 9.17
N ASN A 393 19.38 14.56 9.46
CA ASN A 393 18.91 15.75 8.73
C ASN A 393 17.38 15.79 8.61
N GLY A 394 16.68 15.61 9.74
CA GLY A 394 15.21 15.65 9.82
C GLY A 394 14.49 14.42 9.25
N GLN A 395 15.20 13.36 8.86
CA GLN A 395 14.61 12.17 8.24
C GLN A 395 15.18 10.87 8.81
N TRP A 396 14.30 9.90 9.08
CA TRP A 396 14.66 8.50 9.29
C TRP A 396 15.24 7.88 8.01
N ARG A 397 16.40 7.21 8.12
CA ARG A 397 17.13 6.57 7.02
C ARG A 397 17.64 5.18 7.40
N SER A 398 17.40 4.21 6.54
CA SER A 398 17.87 2.82 6.70
C SER A 398 19.38 2.68 6.46
N VAL A 399 20.02 1.82 7.26
CA VAL A 399 21.43 1.41 7.08
C VAL A 399 21.54 0.31 6.04
N CYS A 400 22.42 0.46 5.05
CA CYS A 400 22.50 -0.47 3.92
C CYS A 400 23.55 -1.60 4.08
N SER A 401 23.33 -2.74 3.42
CA SER A 401 24.13 -3.97 3.54
C SER A 401 25.51 -3.97 2.88
N ASN A 402 25.91 -2.87 2.22
CA ASN A 402 27.33 -2.68 1.93
C ASN A 402 28.15 -2.49 3.22
N SER A 403 27.47 -2.14 4.33
CA SER A 403 28.00 -2.10 5.70
C SER A 403 28.23 -3.51 6.30
N ARG A 404 28.91 -4.40 5.56
CA ARG A 404 29.16 -5.80 5.98
C ARG A 404 30.10 -5.94 7.18
N ASN A 405 30.74 -4.85 7.59
CA ASN A 405 31.79 -4.83 8.59
C ASN A 405 31.29 -4.34 9.98
N TRP A 406 29.98 -4.39 10.23
CA TRP A 406 29.42 -4.23 11.58
C TRP A 406 29.79 -5.44 12.44
N THR A 407 30.46 -5.17 13.55
CA THR A 407 30.79 -6.16 14.59
C THR A 407 29.61 -6.35 15.54
N GLN A 408 29.67 -7.39 16.37
CA GLN A 408 28.73 -7.56 17.48
C GLN A 408 28.72 -6.33 18.41
N VAL A 409 29.88 -5.71 18.64
CA VAL A 409 30.04 -4.52 19.51
C VAL A 409 29.32 -3.28 18.93
N ASP A 410 29.31 -3.14 17.60
CA ASP A 410 28.55 -2.07 16.94
C ASP A 410 27.03 -2.31 17.06
N MET A 411 26.58 -3.56 16.95
CA MET A 411 25.16 -3.95 17.13
C MET A 411 24.70 -3.83 18.59
N GLU A 412 25.55 -4.19 19.56
CA GLU A 412 25.32 -3.96 20.99
C GLU A 412 25.23 -2.47 21.32
N THR A 413 26.05 -1.63 20.67
CA THR A 413 25.98 -0.18 20.82
C THR A 413 24.69 0.40 20.23
N ALA A 414 24.22 -0.13 19.10
CA ALA A 414 22.93 0.24 18.51
C ALA A 414 21.74 -0.13 19.43
N CYS A 415 21.73 -1.34 19.99
CA CYS A 415 20.74 -1.76 20.98
C CYS A 415 20.80 -0.96 22.28
N ARG A 416 22.02 -0.61 22.75
CA ARG A 416 22.18 0.28 23.90
C ARG A 416 21.57 1.66 23.67
N GLN A 417 21.70 2.20 22.46
CA GLN A 417 21.10 3.49 22.09
C GLN A 417 19.55 3.44 22.04
N LEU A 418 18.96 2.25 21.84
CA LEU A 418 17.53 1.99 22.00
C LEU A 418 17.11 1.77 23.47
N GLY A 419 18.08 1.56 24.37
CA GLY A 419 17.88 1.26 25.80
C GLY A 419 17.94 -0.22 26.18
N TYR A 420 18.27 -1.12 25.24
CA TYR A 420 18.24 -2.57 25.41
C TYR A 420 19.63 -3.22 25.40
N GLN A 421 19.73 -4.41 25.98
CA GLN A 421 20.98 -5.19 26.09
C GLN A 421 21.24 -6.10 24.88
N GLY A 422 22.49 -6.54 24.74
CA GLY A 422 22.95 -7.43 23.65
C GLY A 422 22.80 -6.80 22.27
N GLY A 423 23.03 -7.57 21.21
CA GLY A 423 22.87 -7.09 19.84
C GLY A 423 23.42 -8.10 18.83
N THR A 424 22.54 -8.74 18.07
CA THR A 424 22.90 -9.73 17.05
C THR A 424 22.36 -9.34 15.67
N TRP A 425 23.03 -9.81 14.61
CA TRP A 425 22.48 -9.72 13.26
C TRP A 425 21.22 -10.59 13.16
N TRP A 426 20.16 -10.07 12.54
CA TRP A 426 18.91 -10.80 12.35
C TRP A 426 18.68 -11.17 10.89
N ALA A 427 18.80 -10.19 9.98
CA ALA A 427 18.53 -10.40 8.56
C ALA A 427 19.20 -9.34 7.68
N TRP A 428 19.26 -9.63 6.38
CA TRP A 428 19.30 -8.61 5.34
C TRP A 428 17.87 -8.43 4.82
N LEU A 429 17.30 -7.23 4.92
CA LEU A 429 15.95 -6.94 4.45
C LEU A 429 15.98 -6.27 3.09
N ASP A 430 15.06 -6.63 2.19
CA ASP A 430 14.90 -5.89 0.94
C ASP A 430 14.61 -4.40 1.19
N ARG A 431 15.07 -3.57 0.26
CA ARG A 431 14.92 -2.11 0.30
C ARG A 431 13.46 -1.74 0.52
N GLU A 432 13.20 -0.74 1.38
CA GLU A 432 11.85 -0.21 1.58
C GLU A 432 11.20 0.19 0.25
N PRO A 433 10.00 -0.33 -0.08
CA PRO A 433 9.31 0.01 -1.32
C PRO A 433 8.79 1.46 -1.26
N GLY A 434 9.04 2.22 -2.32
CA GLY A 434 8.65 3.62 -2.41
C GLY A 434 9.64 4.46 -3.24
N PRO A 435 9.53 5.79 -3.20
CA PRO A 435 10.42 6.68 -3.94
C PRO A 435 11.84 6.62 -3.36
N PRO A 436 12.90 6.78 -4.17
CA PRO A 436 14.28 6.46 -3.79
C PRO A 436 14.88 7.45 -2.77
N GLN A 437 14.54 7.27 -1.49
CA GLN A 437 15.15 8.01 -0.38
C GLN A 437 16.65 7.68 -0.24
N PRO A 438 17.54 8.67 0.02
CA PRO A 438 18.96 8.41 0.28
C PRO A 438 19.15 7.57 1.55
N ARG A 439 19.65 6.35 1.36
CA ARG A 439 20.05 5.43 2.44
C ARG A 439 21.39 5.81 3.05
N LEU A 440 21.64 5.32 4.26
CA LEU A 440 22.87 5.53 5.00
C LEU A 440 23.86 4.39 4.74
N LEU A 441 25.05 4.74 4.25
CA LEU A 441 26.23 3.88 4.35
C LEU A 441 26.97 4.25 5.63
N LEU A 442 27.14 3.28 6.53
CA LEU A 442 27.95 3.41 7.73
C LEU A 442 28.74 2.11 7.88
N GLU A 443 29.83 1.99 7.11
CA GLU A 443 30.39 0.68 6.79
C GLU A 443 31.04 -0.03 7.97
N GLN A 444 31.77 0.72 8.80
CA GLN A 444 32.50 0.28 9.98
C GLN A 444 32.32 1.31 11.09
N PRO A 445 31.31 1.23 11.97
CA PRO A 445 31.10 2.22 13.03
C PRO A 445 32.29 2.30 14.00
N ARG A 446 32.95 1.16 14.24
CA ARG A 446 34.12 1.01 15.12
C ARG A 446 33.84 1.56 16.52
N CYS A 447 32.75 1.08 17.11
CA CYS A 447 32.45 1.25 18.52
C CYS A 447 33.41 0.40 19.38
N SER A 448 33.89 0.95 20.49
CA SER A 448 34.66 0.25 21.52
C SER A 448 33.78 -0.62 22.44
N GLY A 449 32.47 -0.39 22.43
CA GLY A 449 31.50 -1.09 23.27
C GLY A 449 31.16 -0.35 24.55
N SER A 450 31.64 0.88 24.71
CA SER A 450 31.38 1.76 25.87
C SER A 450 30.50 2.98 25.55
N GLU A 451 30.31 3.29 24.27
CA GLU A 451 29.61 4.46 23.74
C GLU A 451 28.10 4.44 24.01
N GLY A 452 27.52 5.57 24.43
CA GLY A 452 26.06 5.68 24.64
C GLY A 452 25.23 5.56 23.36
N GLY A 453 25.84 5.77 22.19
CA GLY A 453 25.19 5.64 20.89
C GLY A 453 26.18 5.59 19.73
N LEU A 454 25.67 5.21 18.54
CA LEU A 454 26.45 5.08 17.30
C LEU A 454 27.09 6.41 16.84
N ASP A 455 26.54 7.53 17.30
CA ASP A 455 27.03 8.89 17.08
C ASP A 455 28.34 9.23 17.81
N GLN A 456 28.69 8.44 18.83
CA GLN A 456 29.91 8.59 19.63
C GLN A 456 31.04 7.65 19.15
N CYS A 457 30.74 6.69 18.27
CA CYS A 457 31.73 5.70 17.80
C CYS A 457 32.75 6.33 16.83
N SER A 458 33.97 5.80 16.86
CA SER A 458 35.15 6.47 16.26
C SER A 458 35.04 6.78 14.76
N SER A 459 34.25 6.03 13.99
CA SER A 459 34.02 6.27 12.56
C SER A 459 32.73 7.03 12.23
N TRP A 460 31.97 7.59 13.19
CA TRP A 460 30.67 8.21 12.89
C TRP A 460 30.75 9.32 11.82
N THR A 461 31.89 9.97 11.68
CA THR A 461 32.18 10.98 10.64
C THR A 461 32.30 10.41 9.22
N THR A 462 32.54 9.11 9.03
CA THR A 462 32.73 8.49 7.70
C THR A 462 31.42 8.07 7.01
N LYS A 463 30.27 8.32 7.65
CA LYS A 463 28.94 7.99 7.10
C LYS A 463 28.63 8.75 5.81
N GLN A 464 28.00 8.07 4.84
CA GLN A 464 27.67 8.63 3.52
C GLN A 464 26.17 8.49 3.21
N LEU A 465 25.64 9.42 2.40
CA LEU A 465 24.22 9.51 2.06
C LEU A 465 24.02 9.40 0.54
N GLY A 466 23.47 8.28 0.09
CA GLY A 466 23.16 8.04 -1.33
C GLY A 466 24.38 7.80 -2.24
N SER A 467 24.20 8.05 -3.55
CA SER A 467 25.20 7.89 -4.63
C SER A 467 25.70 6.46 -4.89
N GLY A 468 24.90 5.64 -5.58
CA GLY A 468 25.31 4.41 -6.27
C GLY A 468 25.56 3.21 -5.36
N VAL A 469 26.51 3.30 -4.43
CA VAL A 469 26.89 2.20 -3.52
C VAL A 469 25.67 1.66 -2.78
N CYS A 470 24.85 2.57 -2.24
CA CYS A 470 23.58 2.28 -1.57
C CYS A 470 22.43 1.71 -2.42
N GLU A 471 22.51 1.57 -3.74
CA GLU A 471 21.30 1.45 -4.56
C GLU A 471 20.78 0.02 -4.73
N TYR A 472 21.69 -0.96 -4.94
CA TYR A 472 21.35 -2.37 -5.21
C TYR A 472 21.49 -3.32 -4.00
N HIS A 473 21.79 -2.77 -2.82
CA HIS A 473 21.97 -3.53 -1.59
C HIS A 473 20.65 -3.68 -0.79
N PRO A 474 20.42 -4.78 -0.05
CA PRO A 474 19.43 -4.80 1.03
C PRO A 474 19.84 -3.88 2.20
N ASP A 475 18.99 -3.75 3.22
CA ASP A 475 19.26 -3.03 4.48
C ASP A 475 19.66 -3.97 5.62
N LEU A 476 20.44 -3.44 6.57
CA LEU A 476 20.83 -4.12 7.81
C LEU A 476 19.63 -4.21 8.77
N ALA A 477 19.41 -5.42 9.31
CA ALA A 477 18.44 -5.64 10.36
C ALA A 477 19.06 -6.43 11.54
N ILE A 478 18.76 -5.98 12.75
CA ILE A 478 19.36 -6.51 13.99
C ILE A 478 18.28 -6.99 14.97
N GLN A 479 18.74 -7.68 16.02
CA GLN A 479 17.94 -8.15 17.14
C GLN A 479 18.62 -7.76 18.46
N CYS A 480 17.88 -7.10 19.34
CA CYS A 480 18.28 -6.82 20.72
C CYS A 480 17.73 -7.90 21.66
N LEU A 481 18.34 -8.05 22.84
CA LEU A 481 17.78 -8.89 23.91
C LEU A 481 16.58 -8.17 24.57
N PRO A 482 15.57 -8.90 25.06
CA PRO A 482 14.44 -8.35 25.80
C PRO A 482 14.82 -7.97 27.24
N SER A 483 15.89 -7.21 27.43
CA SER A 483 16.30 -6.68 28.73
C SER A 483 16.74 -5.23 28.59
N HIS A 484 16.24 -4.36 29.45
CA HIS A 484 16.64 -2.96 29.54
C HIS A 484 18.06 -2.87 30.10
N ILE A 485 18.84 -1.90 29.63
CA ILE A 485 20.06 -1.49 30.32
C ILE A 485 19.68 -0.78 31.63
N MET A 486 20.49 -0.95 32.69
CA MET A 486 20.37 -0.19 33.93
C MET A 486 20.81 1.27 33.73
N THR A 487 19.93 2.09 33.16
CA THR A 487 20.04 3.56 33.13
C THR A 487 19.25 4.15 34.29
N PRO A 488 19.55 5.38 34.78
CA PRO A 488 18.79 6.00 35.86
C PRO A 488 17.27 6.08 35.62
N ASN A 489 16.82 6.05 34.36
CA ASN A 489 15.42 6.14 34.00
C ASN A 489 14.76 4.76 33.94
N THR A 490 15.33 3.80 33.20
CA THR A 490 14.82 2.42 33.18
C THR A 490 14.87 1.76 34.57
N ALA A 491 15.90 2.06 35.37
CA ALA A 491 16.06 1.56 36.74
C ALA A 491 15.01 2.07 37.74
N GLN A 492 14.14 3.02 37.35
CA GLN A 492 13.03 3.51 38.18
C GLN A 492 11.66 2.96 37.73
N HIS A 493 11.55 2.36 36.54
CA HIS A 493 10.27 1.85 36.05
C HIS A 493 9.83 0.61 36.83
N TRP A 494 8.52 0.49 37.05
CA TRP A 494 7.90 -0.70 37.64
C TRP A 494 7.43 -1.67 36.55
N ARG A 495 7.02 -2.89 36.90
CA ARG A 495 6.73 -3.95 35.91
C ARG A 495 5.46 -3.71 35.11
N GLY A 496 4.45 -3.09 35.71
CA GLY A 496 3.08 -3.02 35.16
C GLY A 496 2.16 -4.11 35.70
N ILE A 497 1.06 -4.35 34.99
CA ILE A 497 0.03 -5.34 35.35
C ILE A 497 0.07 -6.49 34.33
N SER A 498 0.24 -7.73 34.80
CA SER A 498 0.28 -8.94 33.97
C SER A 498 -0.92 -9.85 34.30
N PHE A 499 -1.90 -9.92 33.40
CA PHE A 499 -3.09 -10.78 33.49
C PHE A 499 -2.78 -12.16 32.92
N GLN A 500 -2.58 -13.15 33.79
CA GLN A 500 -2.11 -14.48 33.44
C GLN A 500 -3.25 -15.51 33.57
N ARG A 501 -3.98 -15.72 32.47
CA ARG A 501 -5.19 -16.57 32.42
C ARG A 501 -6.22 -16.19 33.49
N ALA A 502 -6.39 -14.87 33.71
CA ALA A 502 -7.27 -14.30 34.71
C ALA A 502 -8.72 -14.81 34.61
N LYS A 503 -9.42 -14.81 35.75
CA LYS A 503 -10.75 -15.42 35.87
C LYS A 503 -11.78 -14.71 34.97
N TYR A 504 -12.50 -15.51 34.19
CA TYR A 504 -13.50 -15.06 33.22
C TYR A 504 -14.82 -15.83 33.38
N GLU A 505 -15.89 -15.26 32.86
CA GLU A 505 -17.22 -15.87 32.75
C GLU A 505 -17.60 -16.12 31.29
N LYS A 506 -18.53 -17.06 31.05
CA LYS A 506 -19.12 -17.31 29.72
C LYS A 506 -20.52 -16.68 29.70
N GLN A 507 -20.62 -15.40 29.38
CA GLN A 507 -21.92 -14.73 29.27
C GLN A 507 -22.56 -15.05 27.93
N LEU A 508 -23.87 -15.28 27.94
CA LEU A 508 -24.66 -15.43 26.72
C LEU A 508 -25.14 -14.05 26.27
N THR A 509 -24.72 -13.65 25.07
CA THR A 509 -24.91 -12.31 24.51
C THR A 509 -25.70 -12.35 23.20
N GLN A 510 -25.91 -11.19 22.57
CA GLN A 510 -26.63 -11.04 21.31
C GLN A 510 -28.04 -11.65 21.34
N GLN A 511 -28.85 -11.26 22.33
CA GLN A 511 -30.19 -11.82 22.56
C GLN A 511 -30.14 -13.36 22.63
N ASP A 512 -29.40 -13.90 23.60
CA ASP A 512 -29.35 -15.35 23.86
C ASP A 512 -28.87 -16.22 22.69
N THR A 513 -27.87 -15.76 21.91
CA THR A 513 -27.33 -16.53 20.76
C THR A 513 -25.82 -16.74 20.75
N LEU A 514 -25.03 -15.92 21.44
CA LEU A 514 -23.57 -15.97 21.36
C LEU A 514 -22.91 -15.97 22.74
N TYR A 515 -22.29 -17.09 23.13
CA TYR A 515 -21.40 -17.14 24.29
C TYR A 515 -20.13 -16.35 24.02
N VAL A 516 -19.88 -15.35 24.87
CA VAL A 516 -18.65 -14.54 24.88
C VAL A 516 -17.92 -14.82 26.20
N ARG A 517 -16.60 -15.01 26.11
CA ARG A 517 -15.72 -15.13 27.28
C ARG A 517 -15.36 -13.72 27.76
N THR A 518 -16.00 -13.25 28.83
CA THR A 518 -15.83 -11.91 29.41
C THR A 518 -14.95 -11.99 30.65
N SER A 519 -13.91 -11.16 30.79
CA SER A 519 -13.09 -11.13 32.00
C SER A 519 -13.87 -10.55 33.17
N LEU A 520 -13.72 -11.13 34.36
CA LEU A 520 -14.27 -10.57 35.59
C LEU A 520 -13.44 -9.38 36.11
N SER A 521 -12.25 -9.14 35.55
CA SER A 521 -11.42 -8.00 35.93
C SER A 521 -11.78 -6.76 35.12
N GLU A 522 -11.92 -5.63 35.82
CA GLU A 522 -12.34 -4.35 35.26
C GLU A 522 -11.40 -3.22 35.71
N LEU A 523 -11.00 -2.39 34.75
CA LEU A 523 -10.21 -1.19 34.95
C LEU A 523 -11.01 0.01 34.42
N SER A 524 -11.53 0.84 35.32
CA SER A 524 -12.22 2.09 34.98
C SER A 524 -11.56 3.32 35.64
N HIS A 525 -11.30 4.37 34.86
CA HIS A 525 -10.60 5.60 35.30
C HIS A 525 -9.26 5.33 36.02
N VAL A 526 -8.37 4.57 35.36
CA VAL A 526 -7.06 4.18 35.90
C VAL A 526 -5.93 4.81 35.07
N GLN A 527 -5.01 5.51 35.73
CA GLN A 527 -3.77 6.01 35.14
C GLN A 527 -2.60 5.08 35.49
N ILE A 528 -1.92 4.55 34.48
CA ILE A 528 -0.75 3.68 34.59
C ILE A 528 0.45 4.47 34.02
N LYS A 529 1.39 4.83 34.89
CA LYS A 529 2.54 5.71 34.57
C LYS A 529 3.85 4.97 34.80
N PHE A 530 4.83 5.16 33.92
CA PHE A 530 6.23 4.71 34.12
C PHE A 530 6.39 3.20 34.41
N ALA A 531 5.58 2.38 33.74
CA ALA A 531 5.63 0.93 33.81
C ALA A 531 6.47 0.31 32.66
N GLY A 532 6.63 -1.02 32.66
CA GLY A 532 7.27 -1.77 31.58
C GLY A 532 8.74 -2.17 31.80
N SER A 533 9.23 -2.16 33.04
CA SER A 533 10.50 -2.83 33.40
C SER A 533 10.23 -3.99 34.34
N GLY A 534 10.35 -5.21 33.84
CA GLY A 534 10.10 -6.44 34.59
C GLY A 534 11.24 -6.83 35.53
N LYS A 535 11.08 -7.98 36.17
CA LYS A 535 12.12 -8.59 37.00
C LYS A 535 13.40 -8.79 36.17
N ASP A 536 14.56 -8.60 36.80
CA ASP A 536 15.88 -8.72 36.17
C ASP A 536 16.02 -7.80 34.93
N TYR A 537 15.30 -6.67 34.96
CA TYR A 537 15.16 -5.67 33.90
C TYR A 537 14.62 -6.19 32.56
N ASN A 538 13.93 -7.34 32.55
CA ASN A 538 13.24 -7.89 31.38
C ASN A 538 12.23 -6.87 30.79
N ALA A 539 12.09 -6.82 29.46
CA ALA A 539 11.20 -5.89 28.77
C ALA A 539 9.72 -6.31 28.87
N SER A 540 9.03 -5.89 29.93
CA SER A 540 7.59 -6.14 30.16
C SER A 540 6.72 -5.04 29.55
N SER A 541 5.45 -5.32 29.29
CA SER A 541 4.48 -4.29 28.85
C SER A 541 3.81 -3.63 30.06
N ALA A 542 3.36 -2.38 29.94
CA ALA A 542 2.70 -1.68 31.04
C ALA A 542 1.37 -2.34 31.45
N VAL A 543 0.60 -2.81 30.46
CA VAL A 543 -0.45 -3.81 30.63
C VAL A 543 -0.15 -4.99 29.71
N GLU A 544 -0.04 -6.17 30.29
CA GLU A 544 0.20 -7.44 29.60
C GLU A 544 -0.98 -8.39 29.85
N VAL A 545 -1.45 -9.06 28.80
CA VAL A 545 -2.58 -10.00 28.87
C VAL A 545 -2.19 -11.30 28.16
N LEU A 546 -2.46 -12.42 28.82
CA LEU A 546 -2.40 -13.76 28.26
C LEU A 546 -3.69 -14.51 28.64
N GLY A 547 -4.63 -14.63 27.70
CA GLY A 547 -5.97 -15.17 27.96
C GLY A 547 -7.08 -14.20 27.55
N VAL A 548 -8.01 -13.89 28.45
CA VAL A 548 -9.10 -12.92 28.20
C VAL A 548 -8.68 -11.55 28.74
N ALA A 549 -8.85 -10.48 27.95
CA ALA A 549 -8.51 -9.12 28.36
C ALA A 549 -9.49 -8.57 29.42
N PRO A 550 -9.03 -7.76 30.39
CA PRO A 550 -9.92 -7.02 31.28
C PRO A 550 -10.74 -6.00 30.48
N ASN A 551 -11.91 -5.63 30.99
CA ASN A 551 -12.66 -4.50 30.43
C ASN A 551 -11.95 -3.19 30.81
N MET A 552 -11.71 -2.31 29.83
CA MET A 552 -10.92 -1.08 30.01
C MET A 552 -11.71 0.14 29.52
N VAL A 553 -12.03 1.03 30.46
CA VAL A 553 -12.81 2.26 30.24
C VAL A 553 -12.08 3.45 30.84
N SER A 554 -11.81 4.49 30.05
CA SER A 554 -11.06 5.69 30.51
C SER A 554 -9.67 5.36 31.10
N VAL A 555 -9.01 4.29 30.62
CA VAL A 555 -7.67 3.88 31.10
C VAL A 555 -6.58 4.63 30.34
N SER A 556 -5.61 5.19 31.05
CA SER A 556 -4.51 5.98 30.48
C SER A 556 -3.16 5.33 30.77
N VAL A 557 -2.44 4.89 29.73
CA VAL A 557 -1.11 4.29 29.82
C VAL A 557 -0.07 5.27 29.25
N LEU A 558 0.81 5.75 30.13
CA LEU A 558 1.70 6.87 29.88
C LEU A 558 3.17 6.51 30.17
N ASN A 559 4.06 6.88 29.26
CA ASN A 559 5.52 6.74 29.41
C ASN A 559 5.97 5.29 29.72
N SER A 560 5.43 4.26 29.04
CA SER A 560 5.93 2.89 29.19
C SER A 560 7.36 2.74 28.65
N ALA A 561 8.21 2.01 29.37
CA ALA A 561 9.55 1.64 28.91
C ALA A 561 9.53 0.63 27.73
N TYR A 562 8.36 0.08 27.39
CA TYR A 562 8.13 -0.85 26.30
C TYR A 562 6.75 -0.57 25.68
N ASN A 563 5.99 -1.59 25.30
CA ASN A 563 4.60 -1.44 24.85
C ASN A 563 3.68 -0.86 25.95
N GLY A 564 2.64 -0.13 25.54
CA GLY A 564 1.54 0.29 26.40
C GLY A 564 0.66 -0.91 26.78
N LEU A 565 -0.17 -1.37 25.85
CA LEU A 565 -0.93 -2.62 25.97
C LEU A 565 -0.37 -3.72 25.07
N ASN A 566 -0.26 -4.94 25.59
CA ASN A 566 0.15 -6.14 24.87
C ASN A 566 -0.80 -7.31 25.20
N VAL A 567 -1.66 -7.66 24.24
CA VAL A 567 -2.56 -8.82 24.34
C VAL A 567 -1.99 -9.98 23.53
N THR A 568 -1.48 -10.99 24.22
CA THR A 568 -0.94 -12.21 23.63
C THR A 568 -1.97 -13.34 23.63
N THR A 569 -2.16 -13.99 22.47
CA THR A 569 -3.04 -15.17 22.30
C THR A 569 -4.46 -14.98 22.83
N SER A 570 -5.17 -13.91 22.45
CA SER A 570 -6.47 -13.60 23.07
C SER A 570 -7.49 -14.74 22.98
N HIS A 571 -8.10 -15.08 24.12
CA HIS A 571 -9.17 -16.09 24.25
C HIS A 571 -10.57 -15.48 24.26
N GLY A 572 -10.69 -14.14 24.17
CA GLY A 572 -11.95 -13.40 24.12
C GLY A 572 -11.86 -12.14 23.25
N PRO A 573 -12.87 -11.26 23.29
CA PRO A 573 -12.78 -9.93 22.70
C PRO A 573 -11.77 -9.04 23.45
N VAL A 574 -11.46 -7.89 22.88
CA VAL A 574 -10.67 -6.83 23.53
C VAL A 574 -11.44 -5.52 23.39
N PHE A 575 -11.89 -4.95 24.51
CA PHE A 575 -12.68 -3.72 24.53
C PHE A 575 -11.87 -2.58 25.16
N LEU A 576 -11.62 -1.53 24.38
CA LEU A 576 -10.94 -0.30 24.79
C LEU A 576 -11.87 0.88 24.53
N HIS A 577 -12.38 1.49 25.60
CA HIS A 577 -13.28 2.65 25.53
C HIS A 577 -12.64 3.88 26.18
N ASN A 578 -12.57 5.00 25.47
CA ASN A 578 -11.99 6.28 25.91
C ASN A 578 -10.56 6.17 26.48
N CYS A 579 -9.79 5.17 26.02
CA CYS A 579 -8.46 4.87 26.57
C CYS A 579 -7.37 5.71 25.89
N THR A 580 -6.32 6.08 26.63
CA THR A 580 -5.18 6.84 26.11
C THR A 580 -3.88 6.03 26.21
N PHE A 581 -3.08 6.05 25.15
CA PHE A 581 -1.80 5.34 25.05
C PHE A 581 -0.75 6.31 24.50
N ARG A 582 0.06 6.90 25.38
CA ARG A 582 0.97 8.00 25.01
C ARG A 582 2.41 7.82 25.48
N ASN A 583 3.36 8.27 24.64
CA ASN A 583 4.81 8.28 24.92
C ASN A 583 5.42 6.89 25.23
N ASN A 584 4.82 5.81 24.76
CA ASN A 584 5.34 4.46 25.04
C ASN A 584 6.52 4.14 24.11
N ARG A 585 7.60 3.55 24.64
CA ARG A 585 8.80 3.21 23.85
C ARG A 585 8.60 2.07 22.86
N GLY A 586 7.55 1.27 23.04
CA GLY A 586 7.13 0.23 22.11
C GLY A 586 5.87 0.64 21.34
N TYR A 587 5.01 -0.34 21.07
CA TYR A 587 3.67 -0.11 20.50
C TYR A 587 2.74 0.58 21.50
N GLY A 588 1.80 1.41 21.02
CA GLY A 588 0.72 1.92 21.86
C GLY A 588 -0.21 0.78 22.29
N VAL A 589 -0.80 0.11 21.31
CA VAL A 589 -1.65 -1.09 21.48
C VAL A 589 -1.18 -2.20 20.55
N TYR A 590 -0.80 -3.35 21.12
CA TYR A 590 -0.52 -4.58 20.39
C TYR A 590 -1.54 -5.67 20.75
N VAL A 591 -2.14 -6.30 19.73
CA VAL A 591 -3.11 -7.41 19.90
C VAL A 591 -2.78 -8.56 18.97
N ASN A 592 -2.60 -9.75 19.52
CA ASN A 592 -2.42 -10.98 18.78
C ASN A 592 -3.57 -11.97 19.09
N SER A 593 -4.48 -12.16 18.13
CA SER A 593 -5.77 -12.85 18.35
C SER A 593 -6.18 -13.70 17.15
N SER A 594 -6.74 -14.89 17.42
CA SER A 594 -7.42 -15.75 16.43
C SER A 594 -8.95 -15.67 16.55
N ASN A 595 -9.46 -14.81 17.45
CA ASN A 595 -10.87 -14.73 17.82
C ASN A 595 -11.58 -13.50 17.24
N GLY A 596 -10.84 -12.50 16.76
CA GLY A 596 -11.38 -11.21 16.33
C GLY A 596 -11.94 -10.38 17.49
N MET A 597 -12.95 -9.54 17.19
CA MET A 597 -13.70 -8.70 18.13
C MET A 597 -12.81 -7.83 19.04
N SER A 598 -11.80 -7.18 18.45
CA SER A 598 -11.02 -6.12 19.12
C SER A 598 -11.56 -4.75 18.72
N LEU A 599 -12.02 -3.96 19.69
CA LEU A 599 -12.67 -2.67 19.50
C LEU A 599 -11.91 -1.57 20.24
N LEU A 600 -11.54 -0.52 19.51
CA LEU A 600 -11.03 0.74 20.03
C LEU A 600 -12.11 1.80 19.77
N SER A 601 -12.58 2.47 20.81
CA SER A 601 -13.66 3.46 20.72
C SER A 601 -13.34 4.69 21.55
N GLY A 602 -13.34 5.88 20.95
CA GLY A 602 -12.96 7.12 21.63
C GLY A 602 -11.48 7.19 22.07
N CYS A 603 -10.61 6.32 21.54
CA CYS A 603 -9.26 6.13 22.04
C CYS A 603 -8.26 7.15 21.44
N SER A 604 -7.23 7.50 22.22
CA SER A 604 -6.14 8.39 21.79
C SER A 604 -4.78 7.69 21.87
N VAL A 605 -4.15 7.44 20.72
CA VAL A 605 -2.89 6.69 20.60
C VAL A 605 -1.82 7.59 19.98
N LEU A 606 -0.99 8.20 20.83
CA LEU A 606 -0.17 9.37 20.51
C LEU A 606 1.32 9.15 20.83
N ASP A 607 2.22 9.70 20.02
CA ASP A 607 3.66 9.83 20.33
C ASP A 607 4.39 8.52 20.69
N ASN A 608 3.88 7.35 20.28
CA ASN A 608 4.52 6.07 20.59
C ASN A 608 5.72 5.81 19.66
N ALA A 609 6.78 5.19 20.15
CA ALA A 609 8.01 4.99 19.36
C ALA A 609 7.97 3.75 18.45
N GLY A 610 7.01 2.85 18.64
CA GLY A 610 6.60 1.84 17.66
C GLY A 610 5.43 2.29 16.77
N ASP A 611 4.73 1.32 16.19
CA ASP A 611 3.40 1.52 15.59
C ASP A 611 2.38 1.93 16.67
N GLY A 612 1.38 2.74 16.28
CA GLY A 612 0.30 3.15 17.19
C GLY A 612 -0.55 1.95 17.64
N VAL A 613 -1.23 1.31 16.67
CA VAL A 613 -2.02 0.09 16.87
C VAL A 613 -1.48 -0.99 15.94
N ARG A 614 -1.05 -2.15 16.48
CA ARG A 614 -0.62 -3.32 15.68
C ARG A 614 -1.47 -4.55 16.04
N TYR A 615 -2.20 -5.06 15.05
CA TYR A 615 -2.99 -6.30 15.15
C TYR A 615 -2.33 -7.43 14.35
N VAL A 616 -2.25 -8.63 14.93
CA VAL A 616 -1.76 -9.82 14.24
C VAL A 616 -2.78 -10.95 14.36
N HIS A 617 -3.26 -11.45 13.22
CA HIS A 617 -4.01 -12.70 13.16
C HIS A 617 -3.05 -13.88 13.29
N HIS A 618 -3.32 -14.83 14.20
CA HIS A 618 -2.56 -16.07 14.32
C HIS A 618 -3.40 -17.31 14.03
N ASP A 619 -2.82 -18.26 13.30
CA ASP A 619 -3.36 -19.61 13.16
C ASP A 619 -3.21 -20.36 14.50
N ARG A 620 -4.26 -20.33 15.32
CA ARG A 620 -4.31 -21.10 16.56
C ARG A 620 -4.40 -22.59 16.25
N GLN A 621 -3.40 -23.36 16.67
CA GLN A 621 -3.49 -24.81 16.74
C GLN A 621 -4.47 -25.20 17.87
N TYR A 622 -5.59 -25.83 17.54
CA TYR A 622 -6.64 -26.24 18.48
C TYR A 622 -6.28 -27.54 19.24
N LEU A 623 -5.06 -27.60 19.79
CA LEU A 623 -4.53 -28.80 20.46
C LEU A 623 -4.98 -28.95 21.91
N SER A 624 -5.29 -27.84 22.60
CA SER A 624 -5.38 -27.81 24.08
C SER A 624 -6.76 -28.05 24.68
N ASP A 625 -7.85 -27.97 23.91
CA ASP A 625 -9.21 -28.10 24.43
C ASP A 625 -10.12 -28.76 23.39
N ARG A 626 -10.17 -30.09 23.40
CA ARG A 626 -11.06 -30.89 22.54
C ARG A 626 -12.50 -30.96 23.07
N SER A 627 -12.81 -30.36 24.23
CA SER A 627 -14.14 -30.48 24.84
C SER A 627 -15.22 -29.62 24.16
N GLU A 628 -14.80 -28.52 23.51
CA GLU A 628 -15.70 -27.60 22.80
C GLU A 628 -15.76 -27.85 21.27
N VAL A 629 -15.16 -28.93 20.75
CA VAL A 629 -14.99 -29.16 19.29
C VAL A 629 -15.60 -30.50 18.86
N PHE A 630 -16.49 -30.47 17.86
CA PHE A 630 -17.27 -31.64 17.40
C PHE A 630 -16.89 -32.07 15.97
N ASP A 631 -16.96 -33.36 15.61
CA ASP A 631 -16.84 -33.76 14.18
C ASP A 631 -18.02 -33.22 13.37
N PHE A 632 -17.69 -32.56 12.26
CA PHE A 632 -18.65 -31.90 11.39
C PHE A 632 -19.69 -32.86 10.81
N CYS A 633 -19.36 -34.13 10.54
CA CYS A 633 -20.29 -35.05 9.91
C CYS A 633 -21.28 -35.69 10.91
N THR A 634 -20.87 -35.93 12.15
CA THR A 634 -21.72 -36.45 13.23
C THR A 634 -22.53 -35.36 13.95
N PHE A 635 -22.14 -34.08 13.82
CA PHE A 635 -22.82 -32.96 14.48
C PHE A 635 -24.36 -32.96 14.30
N PRO A 636 -25.17 -32.92 15.39
CA PRO A 636 -26.62 -33.05 15.32
C PRO A 636 -27.30 -31.72 14.93
N THR A 637 -27.82 -31.64 13.71
CA THR A 637 -28.62 -30.51 13.20
C THR A 637 -30.12 -30.67 13.50
N THR A 638 -30.46 -31.29 14.62
CA THR A 638 -31.80 -31.80 14.92
C THR A 638 -32.63 -30.83 15.77
N THR A 639 -33.25 -29.83 15.12
CA THR A 639 -34.68 -29.46 15.21
C THR A 639 -34.89 -28.04 14.70
N ARG A 640 -36.01 -27.79 14.02
CA ARG A 640 -36.36 -26.50 13.39
C ARG A 640 -36.90 -25.47 14.39
N THR A 641 -36.78 -25.73 15.68
CA THR A 641 -37.59 -25.15 16.77
C THR A 641 -36.78 -24.78 18.01
N ALA A 642 -35.48 -25.09 18.06
CA ALA A 642 -34.58 -24.69 19.14
C ALA A 642 -33.53 -23.70 18.61
N SER A 643 -33.18 -22.69 19.42
CA SER A 643 -32.18 -21.69 19.06
C SER A 643 -30.76 -22.28 19.08
N GLN A 644 -30.10 -22.33 17.92
CA GLN A 644 -28.67 -22.66 17.87
C GLN A 644 -27.86 -21.60 18.62
N THR A 645 -26.92 -22.04 19.45
CA THR A 645 -26.03 -21.17 20.23
C THR A 645 -24.62 -21.24 19.68
N PHE A 646 -23.97 -20.09 19.58
CA PHE A 646 -22.64 -19.88 18.99
C PHE A 646 -21.63 -19.51 20.11
N PRO A 647 -20.30 -19.61 19.89
CA PRO A 647 -19.63 -20.13 18.69
C PRO A 647 -19.79 -21.65 18.55
N ILE A 648 -20.05 -22.12 17.33
CA ILE A 648 -20.02 -23.55 17.00
C ILE A 648 -18.63 -23.85 16.43
N GLN A 649 -17.91 -24.80 17.02
CA GLN A 649 -16.57 -25.21 16.59
C GLN A 649 -16.60 -26.67 16.12
N VAL A 650 -16.16 -26.93 14.89
CA VAL A 650 -16.21 -28.26 14.28
C VAL A 650 -14.93 -28.63 13.52
N THR A 651 -14.54 -29.90 13.59
CA THR A 651 -13.48 -30.49 12.76
C THR A 651 -14.07 -31.17 11.52
N LEU A 652 -13.45 -30.93 10.38
CA LEU A 652 -13.74 -31.56 9.10
C LEU A 652 -12.64 -32.58 8.84
N GLU A 653 -12.83 -33.82 9.31
CA GLU A 653 -11.76 -34.82 9.35
C GLU A 653 -12.06 -36.12 8.60
N GLN A 654 -11.01 -36.69 8.01
CA GLN A 654 -10.99 -38.02 7.40
C GLN A 654 -9.63 -38.69 7.70
N SER A 655 -9.63 -39.97 8.05
CA SER A 655 -8.41 -40.74 8.31
C SER A 655 -7.82 -41.33 7.03
N LEU A 656 -6.49 -41.52 7.02
CA LEU A 656 -5.75 -42.10 5.89
C LEU A 656 -6.28 -43.49 5.48
N PHE A 657 -6.83 -44.25 6.43
CA PHE A 657 -7.33 -45.61 6.24
C PHE A 657 -8.80 -45.66 5.77
N SER A 658 -9.43 -44.52 5.47
CA SER A 658 -10.82 -44.48 5.02
C SER A 658 -10.93 -44.92 3.55
N THR A 659 -11.55 -46.09 3.34
CA THR A 659 -11.81 -46.69 2.01
C THR A 659 -12.93 -45.98 1.24
N LEU A 660 -13.75 -45.17 1.92
CA LEU A 660 -14.90 -44.47 1.37
C LEU A 660 -14.60 -42.98 1.23
N LYS A 661 -15.19 -42.36 0.20
CA LYS A 661 -15.21 -40.92 0.02
C LYS A 661 -16.02 -40.31 1.16
N LYS A 662 -15.44 -39.46 2.01
CA LYS A 662 -16.23 -38.72 3.00
C LYS A 662 -16.93 -37.56 2.30
N ASP A 663 -18.25 -37.66 2.22
CA ASP A 663 -19.15 -36.66 1.64
C ASP A 663 -20.26 -36.40 2.66
N CYS A 664 -20.27 -35.21 3.27
CA CYS A 664 -21.23 -34.89 4.32
C CYS A 664 -21.56 -33.40 4.34
N HIS A 665 -22.75 -33.06 4.83
CA HIS A 665 -23.28 -31.72 4.79
C HIS A 665 -24.04 -31.37 6.07
N LYS A 666 -24.06 -30.08 6.43
CA LYS A 666 -24.80 -29.54 7.57
C LYS A 666 -25.41 -28.19 7.22
N TYR A 667 -26.57 -27.92 7.81
CA TYR A 667 -27.19 -26.59 7.79
C TYR A 667 -27.10 -25.97 9.19
N PHE A 668 -26.84 -24.67 9.24
CA PHE A 668 -26.85 -23.88 10.48
C PHE A 668 -27.75 -22.65 10.27
N PHE A 669 -28.37 -22.18 11.36
CA PHE A 669 -29.32 -21.08 11.34
C PHE A 669 -29.17 -20.22 12.60
N THR A 670 -29.40 -18.92 12.46
CA THR A 670 -29.42 -17.96 13.58
C THR A 670 -30.72 -17.16 13.57
N ARG A 671 -30.88 -16.21 14.50
CA ARG A 671 -32.11 -15.40 14.60
C ARG A 671 -32.28 -14.51 13.35
N PRO A 672 -33.52 -14.22 12.91
CA PRO A 672 -33.77 -13.24 11.86
C PRO A 672 -33.09 -11.90 12.15
N GLY A 673 -32.48 -11.28 11.14
CA GLY A 673 -31.69 -10.06 11.29
C GLY A 673 -30.22 -10.27 11.70
N TYR A 674 -29.85 -11.47 12.17
CA TYR A 674 -28.46 -11.87 12.39
C TYR A 674 -27.92 -12.66 11.19
N LYS A 675 -26.60 -12.66 11.04
CA LYS A 675 -25.82 -13.30 9.98
C LYS A 675 -24.79 -14.23 10.58
N ILE A 676 -24.51 -15.35 9.91
CA ILE A 676 -23.49 -16.30 10.32
C ILE A 676 -22.18 -15.92 9.63
N THR A 677 -21.09 -15.79 10.40
CA THR A 677 -19.73 -15.70 9.86
C THR A 677 -18.97 -16.99 10.14
N LEU A 678 -18.35 -17.54 9.11
CA LEU A 678 -17.60 -18.78 9.10
C LEU A 678 -16.12 -18.43 9.03
N HIS A 679 -15.37 -18.81 10.06
CA HIS A 679 -13.92 -18.63 10.13
C HIS A 679 -13.22 -19.97 9.93
N PHE A 680 -12.22 -19.96 9.04
CA PHE A 680 -11.40 -21.12 8.72
C PHE A 680 -10.09 -21.04 9.52
N GLY A 681 -9.87 -22.04 10.37
CA GLY A 681 -8.61 -22.24 11.08
C GLY A 681 -7.60 -22.98 10.20
N MET A 682 -6.74 -23.76 10.84
CA MET A 682 -5.75 -24.59 10.14
C MET A 682 -6.41 -25.61 9.20
N ILE A 683 -5.89 -25.73 7.98
CA ILE A 683 -6.27 -26.73 6.97
C ILE A 683 -5.04 -27.56 6.63
N THR A 684 -5.18 -28.89 6.68
CA THR A 684 -4.12 -29.86 6.38
C THR A 684 -4.66 -31.06 5.61
N THR A 685 -3.84 -31.63 4.73
CA THR A 685 -4.12 -32.84 3.97
C THR A 685 -2.85 -33.60 3.59
N SER A 686 -2.92 -34.92 3.47
CA SER A 686 -1.85 -35.73 2.89
C SER A 686 -1.73 -35.60 1.37
N LYS A 687 -2.74 -35.04 0.69
CA LYS A 687 -2.79 -34.85 -0.77
C LYS A 687 -3.49 -33.52 -1.11
N ASN A 688 -2.77 -32.57 -1.72
CA ASN A 688 -3.37 -31.30 -2.11
C ASN A 688 -4.48 -31.48 -3.17
N ASN A 689 -5.56 -30.71 -3.04
CA ASN A 689 -6.73 -30.66 -3.92
C ASN A 689 -7.58 -31.94 -3.98
N SER A 690 -7.37 -32.93 -3.10
CA SER A 690 -8.18 -34.16 -3.03
C SER A 690 -9.49 -34.00 -2.23
N GLY A 691 -10.01 -32.79 -2.14
CA GLY A 691 -11.16 -32.46 -1.31
C GLY A 691 -11.51 -30.97 -1.35
N SER A 692 -12.72 -30.66 -0.92
CA SER A 692 -13.24 -29.29 -0.90
C SER A 692 -14.26 -29.05 0.22
N ILE A 693 -14.39 -27.78 0.61
CA ILE A 693 -15.48 -27.27 1.44
C ILE A 693 -16.29 -26.29 0.57
N SER A 694 -17.59 -26.52 0.41
CA SER A 694 -18.49 -25.64 -0.36
C SER A 694 -19.49 -24.98 0.58
N VAL A 695 -19.73 -23.66 0.40
CA VAL A 695 -20.58 -22.85 1.29
C VAL A 695 -21.65 -22.11 0.50
N TYR A 696 -22.91 -22.25 0.91
CA TYR A 696 -24.10 -21.71 0.22
C TYR A 696 -24.94 -20.80 1.14
N ASP A 697 -25.46 -19.68 0.62
CA ASP A 697 -26.28 -18.68 1.34
C ASP A 697 -27.75 -19.12 1.49
N GLY A 698 -27.98 -20.19 2.26
CA GLY A 698 -29.31 -20.71 2.51
C GLY A 698 -29.32 -22.01 3.30
N SER A 699 -30.29 -22.89 3.02
CA SER A 699 -30.48 -24.16 3.74
C SER A 699 -30.28 -25.42 2.89
N SER A 700 -29.83 -25.29 1.64
CA SER A 700 -29.55 -26.41 0.74
C SER A 700 -28.52 -26.05 -0.34
N SER A 701 -28.07 -27.04 -1.10
CA SER A 701 -27.17 -26.92 -2.26
C SER A 701 -27.75 -26.18 -3.47
N ASN A 702 -29.04 -25.84 -3.44
CA ASN A 702 -29.74 -25.19 -4.56
C ASN A 702 -29.81 -23.66 -4.40
N GLU A 703 -29.35 -23.14 -3.27
CA GLU A 703 -29.23 -21.72 -2.97
C GLU A 703 -27.89 -21.16 -3.52
N PRO A 704 -27.66 -19.83 -3.53
CA PRO A 704 -26.44 -19.24 -4.08
C PRO A 704 -25.16 -19.79 -3.41
N LEU A 705 -24.29 -20.38 -4.22
CA LEU A 705 -22.93 -20.77 -3.83
C LEU A 705 -22.10 -19.50 -3.57
N ILE A 706 -21.55 -19.35 -2.37
CA ILE A 706 -20.68 -18.23 -2.00
C ILE A 706 -19.23 -18.56 -2.36
N ALA A 707 -18.77 -19.77 -2.02
CA ALA A 707 -17.38 -20.17 -2.20
C ALA A 707 -17.21 -21.69 -2.32
N VAL A 708 -16.16 -22.09 -3.03
CA VAL A 708 -15.58 -23.44 -3.00
C VAL A 708 -14.13 -23.33 -2.56
N ILE A 709 -13.79 -24.01 -1.47
CA ILE A 709 -12.50 -23.94 -0.81
C ILE A 709 -11.73 -25.24 -1.12
N PRO A 710 -10.68 -25.21 -1.95
CA PRO A 710 -9.87 -26.40 -2.21
C PRO A 710 -9.02 -26.74 -0.98
N ILE A 711 -9.07 -28.01 -0.56
CA ILE A 711 -8.29 -28.49 0.58
C ILE A 711 -6.86 -28.77 0.11
N ALA A 712 -5.93 -27.94 0.58
CA ALA A 712 -4.50 -28.09 0.39
C ALA A 712 -3.78 -27.60 1.65
N ASN A 713 -2.55 -28.06 1.85
CA ASN A 713 -1.73 -27.59 2.97
C ASN A 713 -1.48 -26.08 2.85
N ASN A 714 -1.56 -25.39 3.99
CA ASN A 714 -1.48 -23.94 4.14
C ASN A 714 -2.56 -23.14 3.40
N THR A 715 -3.66 -23.73 2.92
CA THR A 715 -4.81 -22.92 2.44
C THR A 715 -5.37 -22.07 3.59
N LYS A 716 -5.43 -20.76 3.39
CA LYS A 716 -5.92 -19.74 4.35
C LYS A 716 -7.09 -18.96 3.73
N PRO A 717 -8.34 -19.44 3.85
CA PRO A 717 -9.50 -18.78 3.25
C PRO A 717 -9.88 -17.48 3.97
N GLU A 718 -10.49 -16.55 3.25
CA GLU A 718 -11.25 -15.46 3.87
C GLU A 718 -12.41 -16.01 4.71
N SER A 719 -12.83 -15.24 5.71
CA SER A 719 -14.04 -15.56 6.47
C SER A 719 -15.26 -15.32 5.58
N ILE A 720 -16.22 -16.24 5.59
CA ILE A 720 -17.43 -16.11 4.77
C ILE A 720 -18.58 -15.61 5.67
N THR A 721 -19.31 -14.58 5.25
CA THR A 721 -20.49 -14.08 5.97
C THR A 721 -21.73 -14.24 5.10
N THR A 722 -22.80 -14.84 5.64
CA THR A 722 -24.07 -14.97 4.92
C THR A 722 -24.75 -13.62 4.68
N LEU A 723 -25.55 -13.54 3.61
CA LEU A 723 -26.48 -12.44 3.41
C LEU A 723 -27.75 -12.66 4.25
N ARG A 724 -28.15 -13.93 4.41
CA ARG A 724 -29.32 -14.39 5.17
C ARG A 724 -28.93 -14.90 6.59
N SER A 725 -29.90 -15.39 7.35
CA SER A 725 -29.71 -15.99 8.68
C SER A 725 -29.24 -17.46 8.67
N ASN A 726 -29.10 -18.07 7.49
CA ASN A 726 -28.89 -19.52 7.34
C ASN A 726 -27.68 -19.79 6.44
N VAL A 727 -26.92 -20.84 6.72
CA VAL A 727 -25.83 -21.34 5.86
C VAL A 727 -25.94 -22.85 5.67
N TYR A 728 -25.59 -23.32 4.47
CA TYR A 728 -25.45 -24.73 4.15
C TYR A 728 -23.98 -24.99 3.76
N VAL A 729 -23.35 -25.95 4.43
CA VAL A 729 -21.93 -26.30 4.26
C VAL A 729 -21.83 -27.75 3.83
N VAL A 730 -21.00 -28.02 2.82
CA VAL A 730 -20.71 -29.36 2.29
C VAL A 730 -19.21 -29.62 2.41
N PHE A 731 -18.83 -30.80 2.87
CA PHE A 731 -17.45 -31.28 2.99
C PHE A 731 -17.26 -32.55 2.16
N ASN A 732 -16.22 -32.56 1.34
CA ASN A 732 -15.88 -33.62 0.41
C ASN A 732 -14.38 -33.95 0.54
N SER A 733 -14.03 -35.22 0.70
CA SER A 733 -12.65 -35.73 0.68
C SER A 733 -12.59 -37.07 -0.06
N GLU A 734 -11.59 -37.24 -0.94
CA GLU A 734 -11.31 -38.50 -1.64
C GLU A 734 -10.92 -39.64 -0.66
N PRO A 735 -11.20 -40.92 -0.99
CA PRO A 735 -10.68 -42.06 -0.23
C PRO A 735 -9.15 -42.05 -0.08
N TRP A 736 -8.64 -42.72 0.95
CA TRP A 736 -7.19 -42.90 1.22
C TRP A 736 -6.40 -41.60 1.45
N VAL A 737 -7.07 -40.53 1.86
CA VAL A 737 -6.46 -39.24 2.21
C VAL A 737 -6.68 -38.94 3.69
N GLN A 738 -5.63 -38.53 4.39
CA GLN A 738 -5.78 -37.89 5.69
C GLN A 738 -6.10 -36.41 5.48
N THR A 739 -7.26 -35.96 5.93
CA THR A 739 -7.72 -34.57 5.81
C THR A 739 -8.13 -34.07 7.20
N LEU A 740 -7.74 -32.85 7.57
CA LEU A 740 -8.19 -32.16 8.77
C LEU A 740 -8.28 -30.65 8.52
N ALA A 741 -9.47 -30.08 8.68
CA ALA A 741 -9.70 -28.64 8.69
C ALA A 741 -10.55 -28.20 9.90
N TYR A 742 -10.25 -27.03 10.46
CA TYR A 742 -11.01 -26.44 11.57
C TYR A 742 -11.95 -25.35 11.08
N LEU A 743 -13.22 -25.41 11.49
CA LEU A 743 -14.25 -24.43 11.15
C LEU A 743 -14.92 -23.90 12.43
N LYS A 744 -14.95 -22.57 12.57
CA LYS A 744 -15.61 -21.87 13.67
C LYS A 744 -16.70 -20.96 13.11
N LEU A 745 -17.95 -21.22 13.48
CA LEU A 745 -19.10 -20.40 13.13
C LEU A 745 -19.43 -19.44 14.29
N VAL A 746 -19.65 -18.17 13.98
CA VAL A 746 -20.12 -17.13 14.92
C VAL A 746 -21.35 -16.43 14.33
N THR A 747 -22.13 -15.75 15.18
CA THR A 747 -23.27 -14.93 14.75
C THR A 747 -23.08 -13.46 15.10
N GLY A 748 -23.75 -12.58 14.36
CA GLY A 748 -23.70 -11.13 14.54
C GLY A 748 -24.72 -10.38 13.67
N PRO A 749 -25.14 -9.16 14.06
CA PRO A 749 -25.96 -8.30 13.20
C PRO A 749 -25.18 -7.70 12.01
N ARG A 750 -23.85 -7.87 12.02
CA ARG A 750 -22.90 -7.49 10.96
C ARG A 750 -21.88 -8.63 10.79
N ARG A 751 -21.05 -8.54 9.74
CA ARG A 751 -19.85 -9.39 9.59
C ARG A 751 -18.97 -9.29 10.83
N TRP A 752 -18.39 -10.42 11.24
CA TRP A 752 -17.43 -10.43 12.34
C TRP A 752 -16.17 -9.64 11.94
N TYR A 753 -15.72 -8.73 12.80
CA TYR A 753 -14.51 -7.95 12.58
C TYR A 753 -13.35 -8.49 13.42
N GLU A 754 -12.13 -8.24 12.96
CA GLU A 754 -10.91 -8.55 13.70
C GLU A 754 -10.48 -7.35 14.54
N LEU A 755 -10.37 -6.20 13.89
CA LEU A 755 -10.12 -4.90 14.50
C LEU A 755 -11.20 -3.89 14.04
N ASN A 756 -11.77 -3.15 14.98
CA ASN A 756 -12.63 -2.00 14.73
C ASN A 756 -12.09 -0.77 15.48
N VAL A 757 -11.96 0.35 14.78
CA VAL A 757 -11.48 1.64 15.32
C VAL A 757 -12.56 2.70 15.05
N THR A 758 -13.28 3.11 16.09
CA THR A 758 -14.36 4.10 16.03
C THR A 758 -13.95 5.38 16.76
N ASP A 759 -14.20 6.54 16.17
CA ASP A 759 -14.12 7.87 16.82
C ASP A 759 -12.80 8.11 17.58
N SER A 760 -11.69 7.56 17.05
CA SER A 760 -10.39 7.50 17.73
C SER A 760 -9.32 8.34 17.00
N THR A 761 -8.33 8.83 17.74
CA THR A 761 -7.20 9.62 17.21
C THR A 761 -5.90 8.83 17.35
N ILE A 762 -5.20 8.60 16.24
CA ILE A 762 -3.97 7.81 16.18
C ILE A 762 -2.90 8.63 15.44
N ALA A 763 -2.04 9.32 16.18
CA ALA A 763 -1.18 10.36 15.62
C ALA A 763 0.24 10.40 16.21
N ASP A 764 1.14 11.02 15.44
CA ASP A 764 2.53 11.35 15.83
C ASP A 764 3.44 10.15 16.17
N ASN A 765 2.94 8.91 16.06
CA ASN A 765 3.70 7.70 16.31
C ASN A 765 4.89 7.59 15.35
N SER A 766 6.02 7.05 15.82
CA SER A 766 7.22 6.86 15.01
C SER A 766 6.99 5.78 13.94
N GLY A 767 6.28 4.70 14.30
CA GLY A 767 5.87 3.66 13.36
C GLY A 767 4.70 4.06 12.46
N ARG A 768 3.94 3.04 12.05
CA ARG A 768 2.68 3.14 11.29
C ARG A 768 1.56 3.57 12.25
N GLY A 769 0.45 4.11 11.72
CA GLY A 769 -0.71 4.47 12.54
C GLY A 769 -1.48 3.23 13.02
N VAL A 770 -2.17 2.57 12.09
CA VAL A 770 -2.82 1.27 12.27
C VAL A 770 -2.16 0.26 11.35
N ALA A 771 -1.49 -0.74 11.92
CA ALA A 771 -0.94 -1.89 11.21
C ALA A 771 -1.76 -3.15 11.53
N ILE A 772 -2.11 -3.94 10.52
CA ILE A 772 -2.79 -5.22 10.71
C ILE A 772 -2.24 -6.30 9.75
N GLU A 773 -1.96 -7.47 10.30
CA GLU A 773 -1.26 -8.57 9.63
C GLU A 773 -2.10 -9.86 9.55
N HIS A 774 -2.08 -10.52 8.37
CA HIS A 774 -2.72 -11.81 8.05
C HIS A 774 -4.26 -11.87 8.20
N MET A 775 -4.94 -10.73 8.20
CA MET A 775 -6.39 -10.62 8.44
C MET A 775 -7.26 -11.49 7.51
N ARG A 776 -8.28 -12.18 8.06
CA ARG A 776 -9.22 -13.01 7.29
C ARG A 776 -10.66 -12.48 7.27
N SER A 777 -11.06 -11.62 8.19
CA SER A 777 -12.46 -11.22 8.37
C SER A 777 -12.74 -9.78 7.92
N GLN A 778 -12.53 -8.79 8.79
CA GLN A 778 -12.77 -7.38 8.47
C GLN A 778 -11.97 -6.45 9.38
N LEU A 779 -11.40 -5.40 8.79
CA LEU A 779 -10.99 -4.16 9.42
C LEU A 779 -12.10 -3.12 9.23
N ASP A 780 -12.50 -2.43 10.30
CA ASP A 780 -13.44 -1.31 10.24
C ASP A 780 -12.79 -0.07 10.88
N ILE A 781 -12.78 1.05 10.16
CA ILE A 781 -12.29 2.35 10.64
C ILE A 781 -13.38 3.39 10.36
N SER A 782 -13.91 4.01 11.41
CA SER A 782 -14.99 4.99 11.31
C SER A 782 -14.77 6.20 12.24
N GLY A 783 -15.17 7.39 11.77
CA GLY A 783 -15.10 8.64 12.56
C GLY A 783 -13.69 9.05 13.03
N SER A 784 -12.63 8.39 12.54
CA SER A 784 -11.31 8.39 13.18
C SER A 784 -10.30 9.27 12.43
N SER A 785 -9.30 9.79 13.16
CA SER A 785 -8.22 10.60 12.61
C SER A 785 -6.87 9.90 12.76
N ILE A 786 -6.15 9.71 11.65
CA ILE A 786 -4.89 8.98 11.58
C ILE A 786 -3.83 9.86 10.87
N SER A 787 -2.91 10.46 11.63
CA SER A 787 -2.07 11.53 11.09
C SER A 787 -0.65 11.64 11.64
N ASN A 788 0.26 12.18 10.83
CA ASN A 788 1.67 12.41 11.19
C ASN A 788 2.43 11.16 11.70
N ASN A 789 1.98 9.95 11.33
CA ASN A 789 2.69 8.70 11.65
C ASN A 789 3.91 8.57 10.72
N LYS A 790 5.07 8.15 11.28
CA LYS A 790 6.39 8.40 10.68
C LYS A 790 7.02 7.17 9.99
N HIS A 791 6.23 6.13 9.69
CA HIS A 791 6.66 4.94 8.93
C HIS A 791 5.58 4.34 8.02
N VAL A 792 5.96 4.02 6.77
CA VAL A 792 5.23 3.35 5.68
C VAL A 792 3.82 3.85 5.34
N ALA A 793 2.86 3.86 6.26
CA ALA A 793 1.51 4.35 6.03
C ALA A 793 0.75 4.75 7.30
N GLY A 794 -0.29 5.57 7.15
CA GLY A 794 -1.27 5.83 8.19
C GLY A 794 -2.06 4.58 8.55
N VAL A 795 -2.66 3.92 7.55
CA VAL A 795 -3.27 2.58 7.67
C VAL A 795 -2.51 1.60 6.78
N HIS A 796 -2.11 0.46 7.33
CA HIS A 796 -1.32 -0.56 6.63
C HIS A 796 -1.91 -1.96 6.86
N VAL A 797 -2.32 -2.65 5.79
CA VAL A 797 -2.79 -4.03 5.84
C VAL A 797 -1.84 -4.95 5.07
N LEU A 798 -1.18 -5.85 5.81
CA LEU A 798 -0.10 -6.73 5.35
C LEU A 798 -0.55 -8.19 5.33
N TYR A 799 -0.63 -8.80 4.15
CA TYR A 799 -1.09 -10.18 3.93
C TYR A 799 -2.53 -10.44 4.45
N GLY A 800 -3.08 -11.62 4.17
CA GLY A 800 -4.48 -11.93 4.47
C GLY A 800 -5.41 -11.96 3.26
N SER A 801 -6.72 -11.95 3.55
CA SER A 801 -7.83 -11.99 2.60
C SER A 801 -9.14 -11.37 3.10
N GLY A 802 -9.12 -10.63 4.23
CA GLY A 802 -10.32 -10.01 4.81
C GLY A 802 -10.82 -8.74 4.09
N HIS A 803 -11.91 -8.15 4.60
CA HIS A 803 -12.47 -6.90 4.09
C HIS A 803 -11.84 -5.66 4.76
N VAL A 804 -11.83 -4.52 4.09
CA VAL A 804 -11.39 -3.23 4.65
C VAL A 804 -12.49 -2.18 4.47
N ASN A 805 -13.01 -1.64 5.57
CA ASN A 805 -13.93 -0.51 5.54
C ASN A 805 -13.30 0.72 6.20
N ILE A 806 -13.29 1.85 5.50
CA ILE A 806 -12.85 3.15 5.99
C ILE A 806 -13.95 4.16 5.67
N SER A 807 -14.54 4.77 6.69
CA SER A 807 -15.65 5.72 6.51
C SER A 807 -15.55 6.93 7.42
N HIS A 808 -15.98 8.11 6.95
CA HIS A 808 -16.05 9.34 7.76
C HIS A 808 -14.72 9.70 8.47
N SER A 809 -13.58 9.30 7.90
CA SER A 809 -12.28 9.30 8.57
C SER A 809 -11.28 10.20 7.87
N ARG A 810 -10.30 10.73 8.62
CA ARG A 810 -9.27 11.64 8.13
C ARG A 810 -7.89 10.99 8.23
N ILE A 811 -7.24 10.78 7.09
CA ILE A 811 -5.93 10.13 7.03
C ILE A 811 -4.96 11.07 6.31
N SER A 812 -4.15 11.81 7.08
CA SER A 812 -3.39 12.94 6.54
C SER A 812 -2.01 13.17 7.17
N PHE A 813 -1.07 13.71 6.40
CA PHE A 813 0.30 14.04 6.82
C PHE A 813 1.20 12.84 7.22
N ASN A 814 0.83 11.60 6.86
CA ASN A 814 1.65 10.42 7.20
C ASN A 814 2.91 10.33 6.30
N LYS A 815 4.04 9.85 6.84
CA LYS A 815 5.25 9.55 6.06
C LYS A 815 5.05 8.22 5.33
N GLY A 816 4.98 8.29 4.01
CA GLY A 816 4.51 7.22 3.15
C GLY A 816 3.02 7.40 2.83
N ASN A 817 2.28 6.30 2.72
CA ASN A 817 0.94 6.34 2.14
C ASN A 817 -0.13 6.76 3.17
N GLY A 818 -1.27 7.25 2.71
CA GLY A 818 -2.45 7.40 3.58
C GLY A 818 -2.96 6.02 3.99
N VAL A 819 -3.43 5.24 3.02
CA VAL A 819 -3.85 3.85 3.17
C VAL A 819 -3.03 2.96 2.24
N ASN A 820 -2.38 1.93 2.78
CA ASN A 820 -1.68 0.90 2.02
C ASN A 820 -2.27 -0.49 2.29
N ILE A 821 -2.66 -1.18 1.23
CA ILE A 821 -3.25 -2.53 1.25
C ILE A 821 -2.39 -3.41 0.35
N SER A 822 -1.74 -4.44 0.91
CA SER A 822 -0.77 -5.29 0.19
C SER A 822 -1.15 -6.78 0.15
N PHE A 823 -2.44 -7.11 0.32
CA PHE A 823 -2.94 -8.48 0.46
C PHE A 823 -4.01 -8.81 -0.58
N THR A 824 -4.30 -10.10 -0.79
CA THR A 824 -5.21 -10.54 -1.86
C THR A 824 -6.67 -10.67 -1.44
N GLY A 825 -7.58 -9.99 -2.14
CA GLY A 825 -9.02 -10.24 -2.05
C GLY A 825 -9.85 -9.22 -1.27
N GLY A 826 -11.05 -9.67 -0.90
CA GLY A 826 -12.01 -8.95 -0.08
C GLY A 826 -12.70 -7.76 -0.76
N ILE A 827 -13.61 -7.14 0.01
CA ILE A 827 -14.20 -5.84 -0.32
C ILE A 827 -13.39 -4.75 0.38
N THR A 828 -12.82 -3.82 -0.39
CA THR A 828 -12.24 -2.56 0.11
C THR A 828 -13.21 -1.42 -0.15
N ASN A 829 -13.65 -0.72 0.89
CA ASN A 829 -14.60 0.38 0.82
C ASN A 829 -14.04 1.61 1.53
N VAL A 830 -13.80 2.69 0.78
CA VAL A 830 -13.34 3.99 1.29
C VAL A 830 -14.40 5.03 0.96
N THR A 831 -15.07 5.58 1.98
CA THR A 831 -16.24 6.45 1.79
C THR A 831 -16.23 7.68 2.69
N ARG A 832 -16.70 8.82 2.17
CA ARG A 832 -16.86 10.09 2.93
C ARG A 832 -15.62 10.46 3.77
N SER A 833 -14.43 10.17 3.25
CA SER A 833 -13.17 10.25 3.98
C SER A 833 -12.20 11.21 3.29
N SER A 834 -11.22 11.74 4.04
CA SER A 834 -10.20 12.66 3.51
C SER A 834 -8.83 12.00 3.55
N LEU A 835 -8.22 11.79 2.38
CA LEU A 835 -6.88 11.21 2.21
C LEU A 835 -5.94 12.29 1.67
N SER A 836 -5.23 13.00 2.54
CA SER A 836 -4.56 14.25 2.12
C SER A 836 -3.18 14.53 2.70
N SER A 837 -2.33 15.17 1.89
CA SER A 837 -0.98 15.63 2.29
C SER A 837 -0.04 14.52 2.80
N ASN A 838 -0.26 13.26 2.41
CA ASN A 838 0.63 12.14 2.73
C ASN A 838 1.84 12.12 1.76
N THR A 839 3.00 11.63 2.21
CA THR A 839 4.26 11.75 1.41
C THR A 839 4.44 10.66 0.35
N GLY A 840 3.53 9.70 0.27
CA GLY A 840 3.42 8.68 -0.77
C GLY A 840 2.04 8.74 -1.44
N PHE A 841 1.45 7.58 -1.69
CA PHE A 841 0.11 7.45 -2.27
C PHE A 841 -1.00 7.88 -1.29
N GLY A 842 -2.11 8.42 -1.80
CA GLY A 842 -3.30 8.66 -0.95
C GLY A 842 -3.93 7.34 -0.50
N LEU A 843 -4.28 6.50 -1.48
CA LEU A 843 -4.70 5.11 -1.33
C LEU A 843 -3.91 4.24 -2.32
N SER A 844 -3.25 3.19 -1.84
CA SER A 844 -2.60 2.18 -2.66
C SER A 844 -3.13 0.78 -2.36
N LEU A 845 -3.72 0.14 -3.37
CA LEU A 845 -3.98 -1.30 -3.36
C LEU A 845 -2.93 -1.96 -4.25
N TRP A 846 -1.96 -2.65 -3.66
CA TRP A 846 -0.94 -3.41 -4.38
C TRP A 846 -1.13 -4.91 -4.18
N LEU A 847 -1.35 -5.63 -5.28
CA LEU A 847 -1.76 -7.02 -5.26
C LEU A 847 -0.69 -7.90 -5.91
N ASN A 848 -0.21 -8.90 -5.17
CA ASN A 848 0.82 -9.83 -5.61
C ASN A 848 0.25 -11.26 -5.71
N ASP A 849 -0.63 -11.47 -6.70
CA ASP A 849 -1.22 -12.79 -7.02
C ASP A 849 -0.15 -13.87 -7.35
N THR A 850 1.13 -13.50 -7.55
CA THR A 850 2.20 -14.44 -7.94
C THR A 850 3.04 -15.01 -6.79
N MET A 851 2.99 -14.43 -5.58
CA MET A 851 3.89 -14.86 -4.49
C MET A 851 3.21 -15.54 -3.29
N ASP A 852 1.91 -15.36 -3.09
CA ASP A 852 1.22 -15.90 -1.92
C ASP A 852 0.00 -16.74 -2.33
N PRO A 853 0.20 -18.04 -2.63
CA PRO A 853 -0.90 -18.95 -2.95
C PRO A 853 -1.65 -19.44 -1.70
N GLU A 854 -1.23 -19.09 -0.49
CA GLU A 854 -1.86 -19.56 0.74
C GLU A 854 -3.23 -18.90 0.93
N PHE A 855 -3.29 -17.57 0.81
CA PHE A 855 -4.53 -16.82 1.01
C PHE A 855 -5.52 -17.00 -0.14
N LYS A 856 -6.76 -17.39 0.19
CA LYS A 856 -7.86 -17.53 -0.77
C LYS A 856 -8.95 -16.50 -0.48
N SER A 857 -9.44 -15.87 -1.54
CA SER A 857 -10.58 -14.96 -1.51
C SER A 857 -11.41 -15.15 -2.78
N TYR A 858 -12.72 -15.02 -2.61
CA TYR A 858 -13.77 -15.32 -3.57
C TYR A 858 -14.40 -14.04 -4.13
N HIS A 859 -14.30 -12.93 -3.40
CA HIS A 859 -14.70 -11.60 -3.84
C HIS A 859 -13.49 -10.68 -4.02
N GLN A 860 -13.58 -9.72 -4.94
CA GLN A 860 -12.60 -8.64 -5.07
C GLN A 860 -13.28 -7.38 -5.59
N GLU A 861 -13.71 -6.53 -4.65
CA GLU A 861 -14.36 -5.25 -4.95
C GLU A 861 -13.57 -4.10 -4.33
N THR A 862 -13.42 -2.99 -5.06
CA THR A 862 -12.83 -1.75 -4.54
C THR A 862 -13.78 -0.59 -4.82
N ILE A 863 -14.27 0.05 -3.76
CA ILE A 863 -15.19 1.18 -3.81
C ILE A 863 -14.48 2.38 -3.17
N VAL A 864 -14.32 3.46 -3.93
CA VAL A 864 -13.83 4.75 -3.44
C VAL A 864 -14.88 5.79 -3.81
N SER A 865 -15.62 6.31 -2.83
CA SER A 865 -16.69 7.27 -3.14
C SER A 865 -16.92 8.38 -2.11
N TYR A 866 -17.47 9.50 -2.59
CA TYR A 866 -17.79 10.68 -1.77
C TYR A 866 -16.60 11.22 -0.95
N SER A 867 -15.36 10.95 -1.40
CA SER A 867 -14.14 11.18 -0.62
C SER A 867 -13.26 12.27 -1.24
N GLU A 868 -12.46 12.93 -0.40
CA GLU A 868 -11.54 14.00 -0.79
C GLU A 868 -10.11 13.47 -0.83
N ILE A 869 -9.43 13.62 -1.97
CA ILE A 869 -8.08 13.09 -2.18
C ILE A 869 -7.21 14.20 -2.77
N PHE A 870 -6.36 14.81 -1.94
CA PHE A 870 -5.65 16.05 -2.32
C PHE A 870 -4.25 16.21 -1.70
N LYS A 871 -3.36 16.90 -2.42
CA LYS A 871 -1.98 17.23 -1.99
C LYS A 871 -1.09 16.03 -1.58
N ASN A 872 -1.47 14.79 -1.88
CA ASN A 872 -0.57 13.64 -1.73
C ASN A 872 0.58 13.77 -2.75
N VAL A 873 1.78 13.36 -2.36
CA VAL A 873 3.01 13.59 -3.14
C VAL A 873 3.13 12.65 -4.34
N GLU A 874 2.72 11.40 -4.18
CA GLU A 874 2.59 10.42 -5.27
C GLU A 874 1.12 10.35 -5.74
N THR A 875 0.74 9.28 -6.44
CA THR A 875 -0.61 9.18 -7.02
C THR A 875 -1.72 9.19 -5.93
N GLY A 876 -2.83 9.89 -6.21
CA GLY A 876 -3.98 9.97 -5.31
C GLY A 876 -4.60 8.60 -4.99
N VAL A 877 -4.99 7.84 -6.02
CA VAL A 877 -5.45 6.44 -5.94
C VAL A 877 -4.65 5.56 -6.90
N LEU A 878 -3.92 4.58 -6.38
CA LEU A 878 -3.24 3.53 -7.15
C LEU A 878 -3.97 2.19 -7.00
N ILE A 879 -4.36 1.61 -8.15
CA ILE A 879 -4.87 0.24 -8.26
C ILE A 879 -3.82 -0.62 -8.99
N GLY A 880 -3.27 -1.62 -8.29
CA GLY A 880 -2.28 -2.56 -8.81
C GLY A 880 -2.85 -3.64 -9.75
N ASN A 881 -1.97 -4.47 -10.31
CA ASN A 881 -2.28 -5.44 -11.35
C ASN A 881 -2.67 -6.84 -10.82
N TYR A 882 -3.97 -7.08 -10.65
CA TYR A 882 -4.50 -8.36 -10.14
C TYR A 882 -5.46 -9.06 -11.12
N CYS A 883 -5.47 -10.39 -11.07
CA CYS A 883 -6.12 -11.27 -12.04
C CYS A 883 -7.23 -12.08 -11.36
N ARG A 884 -8.34 -11.43 -11.01
CA ARG A 884 -9.50 -12.04 -10.32
C ARG A 884 -10.77 -11.96 -11.16
N GLU A 885 -11.54 -13.03 -11.15
CA GLU A 885 -12.79 -13.14 -11.89
C GLU A 885 -13.83 -12.14 -11.37
N ASN A 886 -14.58 -11.51 -12.28
CA ASN A 886 -15.62 -10.53 -11.96
C ASN A 886 -15.19 -9.36 -11.05
N ALA A 887 -13.89 -9.04 -11.00
CA ALA A 887 -13.34 -7.94 -10.21
C ALA A 887 -14.02 -6.59 -10.52
N ILE A 888 -14.41 -5.85 -9.48
CA ILE A 888 -15.06 -4.53 -9.63
C ILE A 888 -14.20 -3.43 -8.98
N VAL A 889 -13.95 -2.36 -9.73
CA VAL A 889 -13.37 -1.11 -9.21
C VAL A 889 -14.34 0.02 -9.54
N ASN A 890 -14.82 0.71 -8.51
CA ASN A 890 -15.74 1.85 -8.62
C ASN A 890 -15.14 3.05 -7.89
N ILE A 891 -14.68 4.04 -8.66
CA ILE A 891 -14.19 5.32 -8.16
C ILE A 891 -15.22 6.38 -8.57
N SER A 892 -16.12 6.79 -7.66
CA SER A 892 -17.21 7.70 -8.02
C SER A 892 -17.56 8.78 -7.01
N SER A 893 -17.96 9.96 -7.52
CA SER A 893 -18.34 11.13 -6.72
C SER A 893 -17.23 11.66 -5.78
N ASN A 894 -15.95 11.50 -6.15
CA ASN A 894 -14.80 11.98 -5.36
C ASN A 894 -14.29 13.34 -5.84
N TYR A 895 -13.56 14.04 -4.96
CA TYR A 895 -12.95 15.33 -5.23
C TYR A 895 -11.41 15.22 -5.20
N PHE A 896 -10.78 15.43 -6.36
CA PHE A 896 -9.34 15.32 -6.58
C PHE A 896 -8.72 16.71 -6.83
N ASN A 897 -7.93 17.22 -5.90
CA ASN A 897 -7.45 18.60 -5.92
C ASN A 897 -5.95 18.71 -5.64
N LEU A 898 -5.23 19.55 -6.39
CA LEU A 898 -3.80 19.84 -6.15
C LEU A 898 -2.93 18.57 -6.00
N SER A 899 -3.19 17.51 -6.78
CA SER A 899 -2.34 16.31 -6.80
C SER A 899 -0.98 16.64 -7.44
N PHE A 900 0.12 16.23 -6.79
CA PHE A 900 1.48 16.51 -7.29
C PHE A 900 1.90 15.57 -8.43
N ASP A 901 1.46 14.30 -8.38
CA ASP A 901 1.56 13.34 -9.47
C ASP A 901 0.15 13.07 -10.08
N ASN A 902 -0.15 11.85 -10.53
CA ASN A 902 -1.45 11.48 -11.09
C ASN A 902 -2.56 11.51 -10.01
N ALA A 903 -3.80 11.84 -10.36
CA ALA A 903 -4.91 11.71 -9.41
C ALA A 903 -5.38 10.24 -9.26
N ILE A 904 -5.50 9.50 -10.38
CA ILE A 904 -5.82 8.07 -10.43
C ILE A 904 -4.82 7.35 -11.36
N GLU A 905 -4.32 6.18 -10.94
CA GLU A 905 -3.49 5.27 -11.73
C GLU A 905 -4.01 3.84 -11.62
N ILE A 906 -4.31 3.21 -12.76
CA ILE A 906 -4.78 1.84 -12.86
C ILE A 906 -3.77 1.00 -13.64
N LYS A 907 -3.35 -0.14 -13.09
CA LYS A 907 -2.49 -1.14 -13.75
C LYS A 907 -3.27 -2.42 -13.93
N THR A 908 -3.39 -2.92 -15.15
CA THR A 908 -4.22 -4.10 -15.45
C THR A 908 -3.45 -5.42 -15.41
N CYS A 909 -4.16 -6.50 -15.12
CA CYS A 909 -3.70 -7.86 -15.32
C CYS A 909 -3.31 -8.14 -16.79
N TYR A 910 -2.15 -8.76 -17.01
CA TYR A 910 -1.68 -9.22 -18.33
C TYR A 910 -1.76 -10.76 -18.52
N ARG A 911 -2.29 -11.50 -17.54
CA ARG A 911 -2.60 -12.93 -17.69
C ARG A 911 -3.74 -13.09 -18.70
N GLN A 912 -3.71 -14.15 -19.52
CA GLN A 912 -4.84 -14.50 -20.36
C GLN A 912 -5.99 -15.04 -19.49
N LEU A 913 -7.19 -14.49 -19.67
CA LEU A 913 -8.42 -14.82 -18.94
C LEU A 913 -9.57 -15.07 -19.92
N ASP A 914 -10.59 -15.79 -19.48
CA ASP A 914 -11.82 -15.96 -20.26
C ASP A 914 -12.56 -14.64 -20.45
N LYS A 915 -13.25 -14.48 -21.59
CA LYS A 915 -13.90 -13.21 -22.00
C LYS A 915 -15.00 -12.72 -21.05
N THR A 916 -15.47 -13.56 -20.13
CA THR A 916 -16.39 -13.23 -19.05
C THR A 916 -15.69 -12.57 -17.85
N ASN A 917 -14.43 -12.89 -17.61
CA ASN A 917 -13.75 -12.69 -16.33
C ASN A 917 -12.90 -11.41 -16.32
N LEU A 918 -13.43 -10.33 -16.90
CA LEU A 918 -12.73 -9.06 -17.12
C LEU A 918 -12.90 -8.08 -15.94
N LEU A 919 -11.88 -7.26 -15.70
CA LEU A 919 -11.94 -6.18 -14.71
C LEU A 919 -13.00 -5.14 -15.09
N LYS A 920 -13.99 -4.93 -14.23
CA LYS A 920 -15.06 -3.93 -14.39
C LYS A 920 -14.67 -2.62 -13.71
N LEU A 921 -14.16 -1.65 -14.48
CA LEU A 921 -13.69 -0.35 -13.98
C LEU A 921 -14.71 0.77 -14.27
N ILE A 922 -15.29 1.35 -13.21
CA ILE A 922 -16.21 2.49 -13.27
C ILE A 922 -15.48 3.71 -12.68
N ILE A 923 -15.35 4.78 -13.46
CA ILE A 923 -14.87 6.09 -12.99
C ILE A 923 -15.96 7.13 -13.29
N GLY A 924 -16.78 7.46 -12.30
CA GLY A 924 -18.04 8.20 -12.49
C GLY A 924 -18.20 9.45 -11.62
N HIS A 925 -18.66 10.57 -12.19
CA HIS A 925 -19.04 11.77 -11.41
C HIS A 925 -17.93 12.39 -10.54
N ASN A 926 -16.64 12.13 -10.81
CA ASN A 926 -15.53 12.70 -10.05
C ASN A 926 -15.17 14.11 -10.57
N VAL A 927 -14.68 14.96 -9.67
CA VAL A 927 -14.25 16.33 -10.00
C VAL A 927 -12.74 16.44 -9.77
N PHE A 928 -12.02 16.84 -10.82
CA PHE A 928 -10.58 17.01 -10.84
C PHE A 928 -10.23 18.50 -11.04
N VAL A 929 -9.45 19.06 -10.11
CA VAL A 929 -9.10 20.48 -10.07
C VAL A 929 -7.59 20.66 -9.86
N ALA A 930 -6.96 21.48 -10.71
CA ALA A 930 -5.59 21.97 -10.51
C ALA A 930 -4.53 20.87 -10.26
N ASN A 931 -4.72 19.67 -10.82
CA ASN A 931 -3.77 18.57 -10.70
C ASN A 931 -2.56 18.80 -11.62
N LYS A 932 -1.35 18.57 -11.10
CA LYS A 932 -0.10 18.99 -11.76
C LYS A 932 0.25 18.14 -12.99
N LYS A 933 -0.11 16.85 -12.96
CA LYS A 933 0.25 15.84 -13.96
C LYS A 933 -0.99 15.37 -14.74
N LEU A 934 -1.50 14.18 -14.46
CA LEU A 934 -2.70 13.60 -15.10
C LEU A 934 -3.85 13.45 -14.09
N GLY A 935 -5.09 13.45 -14.59
CA GLY A 935 -6.26 13.05 -13.81
C GLY A 935 -6.42 11.53 -13.75
N ILE A 936 -6.38 10.87 -14.91
CA ILE A 936 -6.48 9.41 -15.03
C ILE A 936 -5.32 8.90 -15.89
N LEU A 937 -4.59 7.92 -15.35
CA LEU A 937 -3.61 7.12 -16.07
C LEU A 937 -4.05 5.64 -16.08
N ILE A 938 -4.12 5.03 -17.26
CA ILE A 938 -4.29 3.58 -17.42
C ILE A 938 -3.17 3.09 -18.34
N ASN A 939 -2.22 2.34 -17.79
CA ASN A 939 -1.01 1.88 -18.50
C ASN A 939 -0.44 0.59 -17.85
N PRO A 940 -0.49 -0.57 -18.54
CA PRO A 940 -1.27 -0.83 -19.75
C PRO A 940 -2.79 -0.87 -19.44
N ALA A 941 -3.61 -0.95 -20.48
CA ALA A 941 -5.03 -1.24 -20.44
C ALA A 941 -5.28 -2.60 -21.12
N LEU A 942 -5.56 -3.64 -20.32
CA LEU A 942 -5.71 -5.04 -20.74
C LEU A 942 -6.82 -5.72 -19.91
N ASN A 943 -7.45 -6.77 -20.45
CA ASN A 943 -8.43 -7.63 -19.74
C ASN A 943 -9.54 -6.86 -18.98
N MET A 944 -10.06 -5.78 -19.56
CA MET A 944 -10.92 -4.83 -18.85
C MET A 944 -12.13 -4.36 -19.66
N ASN A 945 -13.24 -4.13 -18.96
CA ASN A 945 -14.43 -3.46 -19.45
C ASN A 945 -14.69 -2.22 -18.59
N SER A 946 -14.65 -1.02 -19.17
CA SER A 946 -14.63 0.23 -18.41
C SER A 946 -15.57 1.30 -18.94
N VAL A 947 -16.14 2.07 -17.99
CA VAL A 947 -16.95 3.25 -18.25
C VAL A 947 -16.36 4.43 -17.45
N ILE A 948 -15.95 5.48 -18.17
CA ILE A 948 -15.47 6.75 -17.61
C ILE A 948 -16.48 7.82 -17.99
N GLU A 949 -17.32 8.26 -17.04
CA GLU A 949 -18.43 9.17 -17.34
C GLU A 949 -18.76 10.23 -16.30
N HIS A 950 -19.34 11.35 -16.76
CA HIS A 950 -19.79 12.47 -15.94
C HIS A 950 -18.67 13.11 -15.08
N ASN A 951 -17.39 12.89 -15.41
CA ASN A 951 -16.27 13.49 -14.69
C ASN A 951 -15.95 14.89 -15.25
N ARG A 952 -15.53 15.80 -14.36
CA ARG A 952 -15.15 17.18 -14.70
C ARG A 952 -13.66 17.42 -14.43
N PHE A 953 -12.92 17.87 -15.43
CA PHE A 953 -11.48 18.17 -15.36
C PHE A 953 -11.22 19.65 -15.61
N THR A 954 -10.61 20.33 -14.64
CA THR A 954 -10.40 21.78 -14.67
C THR A 954 -8.99 22.18 -14.26
N LYS A 955 -8.39 23.11 -15.01
CA LYS A 955 -7.13 23.79 -14.66
C LYS A 955 -5.92 22.86 -14.45
N HIS A 956 -5.90 21.69 -15.10
CA HIS A 956 -4.71 20.82 -15.14
C HIS A 956 -3.54 21.51 -15.85
N THR A 957 -2.30 21.12 -15.54
CA THR A 957 -1.08 21.76 -16.12
C THR A 957 -0.24 20.87 -17.04
N TYR A 958 -0.62 19.62 -17.27
CA TYR A 958 0.09 18.71 -18.20
C TYR A 958 -0.86 17.89 -19.10
N GLY A 959 -1.93 17.33 -18.53
CA GLY A 959 -3.03 16.71 -19.26
C GLY A 959 -4.11 16.15 -18.33
N THR A 960 -5.18 15.54 -18.86
CA THR A 960 -6.29 15.03 -18.05
C THR A 960 -6.41 13.51 -18.09
N ILE A 961 -6.43 12.89 -19.27
CA ILE A 961 -6.54 11.43 -19.42
C ILE A 961 -5.44 10.90 -20.34
N LEU A 962 -4.71 9.87 -19.88
CA LEU A 962 -3.80 9.07 -20.70
C LEU A 962 -4.16 7.58 -20.58
N ILE A 963 -4.53 6.98 -21.71
CA ILE A 963 -4.66 5.53 -21.85
C ILE A 963 -3.67 5.10 -22.94
N LYS A 964 -2.68 4.27 -22.59
CA LYS A 964 -1.67 3.81 -23.54
C LYS A 964 -1.21 2.39 -23.24
N ASN A 965 -1.20 1.53 -24.26
CA ASN A 965 -0.46 0.26 -24.24
C ASN A 965 0.97 0.45 -24.78
N PRO A 966 1.98 -0.25 -24.22
CA PRO A 966 3.27 -0.41 -24.89
C PRO A 966 3.11 -1.38 -26.07
N ASN A 967 3.97 -1.23 -27.09
CA ASN A 967 3.91 -2.06 -28.30
C ASN A 967 4.50 -3.46 -28.02
N VAL A 968 3.64 -4.42 -27.70
CA VAL A 968 4.00 -5.81 -27.33
C VAL A 968 2.97 -6.77 -27.92
N ASN A 969 3.36 -7.56 -28.93
CA ASN A 969 2.46 -8.37 -29.76
C ASN A 969 1.52 -9.32 -28.98
N PHE A 970 1.91 -9.76 -27.77
CA PHE A 970 1.06 -10.61 -26.92
C PHE A 970 -0.18 -9.86 -26.37
N TYR A 971 -0.07 -8.55 -26.17
CA TYR A 971 -1.16 -7.74 -25.62
C TYR A 971 -2.35 -7.66 -26.58
N ASP A 972 -2.12 -7.79 -27.88
CA ASP A 972 -3.14 -7.74 -28.94
C ASP A 972 -4.21 -8.84 -28.81
N LEU A 973 -3.91 -9.92 -28.08
CA LEU A 973 -4.85 -11.01 -27.77
C LEU A 973 -5.76 -10.72 -26.56
N LEU A 974 -5.41 -9.74 -25.72
CA LEU A 974 -6.08 -9.49 -24.45
C LEU A 974 -7.24 -8.49 -24.64
N PRO A 975 -8.50 -8.85 -24.30
CA PRO A 975 -9.66 -8.06 -24.65
C PRO A 975 -9.80 -6.78 -23.82
N VAL A 976 -10.23 -5.69 -24.48
CA VAL A 976 -10.43 -4.37 -23.87
C VAL A 976 -11.64 -3.68 -24.47
N ASN A 977 -12.56 -3.19 -23.63
CA ASN A 977 -13.66 -2.33 -24.06
C ASN A 977 -13.77 -1.13 -23.11
N ILE A 978 -13.41 0.07 -23.59
CA ILE A 978 -13.44 1.30 -22.78
C ILE A 978 -14.41 2.30 -23.42
N ILE A 979 -15.34 2.84 -22.63
CA ILE A 979 -16.30 3.86 -23.05
C ILE A 979 -16.04 5.12 -22.22
N ILE A 980 -15.70 6.21 -22.88
CA ILE A 980 -15.44 7.53 -22.28
C ILE A 980 -16.53 8.49 -22.78
N ARG A 981 -17.47 8.85 -21.90
CA ARG A 981 -18.63 9.65 -22.31
C ARG A 981 -19.12 10.68 -21.30
N ASN A 982 -19.78 11.74 -21.78
CA ASN A 982 -20.39 12.76 -20.93
C ASN A 982 -19.41 13.44 -19.95
N ASN A 983 -18.10 13.45 -20.25
CA ASN A 983 -17.08 14.12 -19.44
C ASN A 983 -16.85 15.55 -19.94
N GLU A 984 -16.39 16.40 -19.03
CA GLU A 984 -16.17 17.82 -19.23
C GLU A 984 -14.69 18.20 -19.01
N PHE A 985 -14.11 18.95 -19.95
CA PHE A 985 -12.72 19.39 -19.91
C PHE A 985 -12.63 20.89 -20.23
N TYR A 986 -12.34 21.70 -19.21
CA TYR A 986 -12.30 23.17 -19.28
C TYR A 986 -10.99 23.76 -18.73
N GLU A 987 -10.47 24.81 -19.35
CA GLU A 987 -9.30 25.59 -18.87
C GLU A 987 -8.01 24.78 -18.62
N ASN A 988 -7.90 23.55 -19.14
CA ASN A 988 -6.72 22.71 -18.94
C ASN A 988 -5.58 23.15 -19.87
N LYS A 989 -4.35 23.02 -19.39
CA LYS A 989 -3.11 23.38 -20.11
C LYS A 989 -2.18 22.17 -20.18
N GLY A 990 -1.35 22.12 -21.23
CA GLY A 990 -0.34 21.07 -21.36
C GLY A 990 -0.11 20.62 -22.80
N VAL A 991 0.27 19.36 -22.98
CA VAL A 991 0.60 18.77 -24.29
C VAL A 991 -0.62 18.13 -24.96
N PHE A 992 -1.59 17.68 -24.15
CA PHE A 992 -2.88 17.18 -24.62
C PHE A 992 -3.92 17.34 -23.52
N VAL A 993 -5.21 17.37 -23.87
CA VAL A 993 -6.26 17.15 -22.88
C VAL A 993 -6.38 15.65 -22.67
N VAL A 994 -6.70 14.92 -23.75
CA VAL A 994 -6.92 13.47 -23.74
C VAL A 994 -6.00 12.78 -24.75
N SER A 995 -5.31 11.71 -24.34
CA SER A 995 -4.46 10.87 -25.20
C SER A 995 -4.86 9.40 -25.08
N LEU A 996 -5.21 8.76 -26.20
CA LEU A 996 -5.79 7.42 -26.25
C LEU A 996 -5.05 6.53 -27.25
N GLY A 997 -4.60 5.34 -26.83
CA GLY A 997 -4.09 4.31 -27.71
C GLY A 997 -4.05 2.93 -27.05
N LEU A 998 -4.45 1.91 -27.79
CA LEU A 998 -4.33 0.49 -27.44
C LEU A 998 -3.37 -0.19 -28.43
N SER A 999 -3.37 -1.53 -28.52
CA SER A 999 -2.62 -2.20 -29.59
C SER A 999 -3.22 -1.86 -30.96
N PRO A 1000 -2.42 -1.43 -31.96
CA PRO A 1000 -2.93 -0.96 -33.25
C PRO A 1000 -3.46 -2.06 -34.19
N TYR A 1001 -3.12 -3.33 -33.93
CA TYR A 1001 -3.55 -4.47 -34.75
C TYR A 1001 -4.54 -5.41 -34.03
N SER A 1002 -5.07 -4.99 -32.88
CA SER A 1002 -6.01 -5.81 -32.09
C SER A 1002 -7.49 -5.53 -32.40
N GLU A 1003 -8.19 -6.55 -32.88
CA GLU A 1003 -9.66 -6.58 -33.02
C GLU A 1003 -10.39 -6.80 -31.69
N ALA A 1004 -9.69 -7.35 -30.68
CA ALA A 1004 -10.25 -7.62 -29.34
C ALA A 1004 -10.28 -6.37 -28.43
N GLN A 1005 -9.71 -5.26 -28.90
CA GLN A 1005 -9.51 -4.03 -28.14
C GLN A 1005 -10.24 -2.86 -28.80
N ARG A 1006 -10.92 -2.02 -28.00
CA ARG A 1006 -11.63 -0.83 -28.50
C ARG A 1006 -11.75 0.26 -27.43
N ILE A 1007 -11.57 1.52 -27.85
CA ILE A 1007 -12.01 2.70 -27.09
C ILE A 1007 -13.09 3.45 -27.87
N ILE A 1008 -14.18 3.82 -27.19
CA ILE A 1008 -15.22 4.72 -27.69
C ILE A 1008 -15.14 6.02 -26.89
N PHE A 1009 -14.89 7.14 -27.57
CA PHE A 1009 -14.88 8.49 -26.98
C PHE A 1009 -16.01 9.32 -27.59
N THR A 1010 -17.07 9.57 -26.81
CA THR A 1010 -18.34 10.11 -27.34
C THR A 1010 -19.13 10.94 -26.32
N TRP A 1011 -19.89 11.95 -26.76
CA TRP A 1011 -20.66 12.87 -25.90
C TRP A 1011 -19.82 13.66 -24.88
N ASN A 1012 -18.52 13.86 -25.12
CA ASN A 1012 -17.65 14.67 -24.25
C ASN A 1012 -17.58 16.14 -24.71
N PHE A 1013 -17.28 17.03 -23.77
CA PHE A 1013 -17.11 18.48 -24.00
C PHE A 1013 -15.66 18.89 -23.70
N ILE A 1014 -14.90 19.24 -24.73
CA ILE A 1014 -13.51 19.71 -24.64
C ILE A 1014 -13.46 21.15 -25.13
N ARG A 1015 -13.47 22.10 -24.18
CA ARG A 1015 -13.70 23.52 -24.45
C ARG A 1015 -12.65 24.39 -23.75
N ASP A 1016 -12.17 25.41 -24.44
CA ASP A 1016 -11.34 26.47 -23.83
C ASP A 1016 -10.05 25.95 -23.14
N ASN A 1017 -9.48 24.88 -23.68
CA ASN A 1017 -8.19 24.32 -23.24
C ASN A 1017 -7.03 24.92 -24.07
N ILE A 1018 -5.85 25.03 -23.47
CA ILE A 1018 -4.68 25.70 -24.05
C ILE A 1018 -3.55 24.68 -24.21
N ILE A 1019 -3.48 24.05 -25.38
CA ILE A 1019 -2.51 23.00 -25.69
C ILE A 1019 -1.35 23.57 -26.51
N ARG A 1020 -0.12 23.36 -26.03
CA ARG A 1020 1.14 23.84 -26.64
C ARG A 1020 2.26 22.81 -26.47
N GLU A 1021 3.29 22.90 -27.30
CA GLU A 1021 4.48 22.07 -27.17
C GLU A 1021 5.33 22.48 -25.94
N PRO A 1022 5.86 21.55 -25.12
CA PRO A 1022 6.70 21.84 -23.95
C PRO A 1022 7.94 22.74 -24.12
N PHE A 1023 8.33 23.07 -25.36
CA PHE A 1023 9.45 23.95 -25.68
C PHE A 1023 9.03 25.14 -26.57
N ASP A 1024 7.73 25.41 -26.65
CA ASP A 1024 7.17 26.58 -27.34
C ASP A 1024 7.52 27.85 -26.57
N SER A 1025 8.53 28.57 -27.05
CA SER A 1025 9.10 29.76 -26.40
C SER A 1025 8.24 30.98 -26.68
N GLY A 1026 7.04 30.99 -26.08
CA GLY A 1026 5.88 31.80 -26.45
C GLY A 1026 6.18 33.27 -26.79
N GLY A 1027 6.27 33.56 -28.09
CA GLY A 1027 6.35 34.91 -28.65
C GLY A 1027 7.70 35.65 -28.54
N HIS A 1028 8.69 35.15 -27.81
CA HIS A 1028 9.93 35.88 -27.54
C HIS A 1028 11.14 35.40 -28.34
N LEU A 1029 11.45 36.16 -29.40
CA LEU A 1029 12.69 36.21 -30.20
C LEU A 1029 13.40 34.88 -30.53
N GLU A 1030 13.18 34.41 -31.77
CA GLU A 1030 14.10 33.63 -32.62
C GLU A 1030 14.70 32.30 -32.08
N SER A 1031 14.41 31.90 -30.86
CA SER A 1031 14.74 30.58 -30.32
C SER A 1031 13.98 29.51 -31.11
N ARG A 1032 14.68 28.88 -32.07
CA ARG A 1032 14.14 27.90 -33.03
C ARG A 1032 13.14 26.93 -32.38
N ARG A 1033 11.87 27.00 -32.82
CA ARG A 1033 10.78 26.08 -32.41
C ARG A 1033 11.20 24.64 -32.67
N LEU A 1034 11.66 23.93 -31.63
CA LEU A 1034 12.07 22.53 -31.70
C LEU A 1034 10.83 21.63 -31.82
N VAL A 1035 10.22 21.59 -33.02
CA VAL A 1035 9.07 20.73 -33.32
C VAL A 1035 9.49 19.26 -33.28
N PRO A 1036 8.99 18.46 -32.31
CA PRO A 1036 9.44 17.09 -32.11
C PRO A 1036 8.77 16.14 -33.10
N ARG A 1037 9.56 15.51 -33.99
CA ARG A 1037 9.06 14.59 -35.02
C ARG A 1037 8.34 13.33 -34.48
N SER A 1038 8.49 13.01 -33.19
CA SER A 1038 7.92 11.82 -32.53
C SER A 1038 6.70 12.09 -31.63
N ARG A 1039 6.16 13.33 -31.60
CA ARG A 1039 4.88 13.63 -30.92
C ARG A 1039 4.10 14.74 -31.64
N VAL A 1040 2.94 15.07 -31.09
CA VAL A 1040 2.10 16.23 -31.43
C VAL A 1040 1.50 16.76 -30.14
N ALA A 1041 1.28 18.07 -30.07
CA ALA A 1041 0.41 18.71 -29.08
C ALA A 1041 -0.96 19.03 -29.73
N ALA A 1042 -2.02 18.37 -29.25
CA ALA A 1042 -3.39 18.56 -29.74
C ALA A 1042 -4.41 18.29 -28.61
N ALA A 1043 -5.62 18.84 -28.69
CA ALA A 1043 -6.61 18.65 -27.63
C ALA A 1043 -6.98 17.16 -27.42
N VAL A 1044 -7.18 16.41 -28.51
CA VAL A 1044 -7.31 14.94 -28.51
C VAL A 1044 -6.16 14.32 -29.30
N VAL A 1045 -5.45 13.36 -28.71
CA VAL A 1045 -4.36 12.60 -29.34
C VAL A 1045 -4.74 11.14 -29.46
N ILE A 1046 -4.55 10.54 -30.65
CA ILE A 1046 -5.01 9.18 -30.96
C ILE A 1046 -3.88 8.33 -31.52
N GLY A 1047 -3.53 7.23 -30.83
CA GLY A 1047 -2.39 6.37 -31.15
C GLY A 1047 -2.72 5.01 -31.79
N SER A 1048 -4.00 4.65 -31.97
CA SER A 1048 -4.42 3.38 -32.60
C SER A 1048 -5.78 3.50 -33.29
N ALA A 1049 -6.00 2.74 -34.38
CA ALA A 1049 -7.22 2.84 -35.19
C ALA A 1049 -8.48 2.24 -34.54
N ASN A 1050 -8.31 1.44 -33.48
CA ASN A 1050 -9.40 0.92 -32.64
C ASN A 1050 -9.92 1.94 -31.59
N VAL A 1051 -9.47 3.20 -31.66
CA VAL A 1051 -10.09 4.34 -30.97
C VAL A 1051 -11.09 5.01 -31.92
N GLN A 1052 -12.35 5.10 -31.50
CA GLN A 1052 -13.42 5.79 -32.23
C GLN A 1052 -13.83 7.08 -31.50
N VAL A 1053 -13.71 8.22 -32.16
CA VAL A 1053 -14.04 9.54 -31.61
C VAL A 1053 -15.26 10.08 -32.35
N PHE A 1054 -16.45 10.09 -31.74
CA PHE A 1054 -17.66 10.57 -32.41
C PHE A 1054 -18.66 11.27 -31.49
N ARG A 1055 -19.42 12.24 -32.02
CA ARG A 1055 -20.40 13.04 -31.24
C ARG A 1055 -19.77 13.71 -30.02
N ASN A 1056 -18.63 14.37 -30.19
CA ASN A 1056 -18.03 15.22 -29.16
C ASN A 1056 -18.10 16.69 -29.57
N ILE A 1057 -18.07 17.58 -28.58
CA ILE A 1057 -17.92 19.01 -28.76
C ILE A 1057 -16.47 19.38 -28.46
N ILE A 1058 -15.70 19.70 -29.50
CA ILE A 1058 -14.27 20.01 -29.41
C ILE A 1058 -14.06 21.40 -29.99
N HIS A 1059 -13.67 22.37 -29.16
CA HIS A 1059 -13.34 23.74 -29.60
C HIS A 1059 -12.40 24.44 -28.63
N ASN A 1060 -11.15 24.62 -29.04
CA ASN A 1060 -10.05 25.06 -28.17
C ASN A 1060 -9.22 26.11 -28.92
N HIS A 1061 -9.77 27.32 -29.07
CA HIS A 1061 -9.26 28.34 -30.01
C HIS A 1061 -7.78 28.71 -29.82
N GLU A 1062 -7.25 28.68 -28.60
CA GLU A 1062 -5.82 28.91 -28.29
C GLU A 1062 -4.88 27.73 -28.64
N SER A 1063 -5.43 26.55 -28.90
CA SER A 1063 -4.65 25.36 -29.31
C SER A 1063 -4.47 25.34 -30.82
N GLU A 1064 -3.29 24.93 -31.31
CA GLU A 1064 -2.99 24.84 -32.75
C GLU A 1064 -3.85 23.76 -33.44
N TYR A 1065 -3.99 22.60 -32.80
CA TYR A 1065 -4.73 21.43 -33.31
C TYR A 1065 -5.80 20.92 -32.32
N GLU A 1066 -6.97 20.56 -32.84
CA GLU A 1066 -8.07 19.94 -32.08
C GLU A 1066 -7.87 18.42 -31.94
N ILE A 1067 -7.47 17.75 -33.02
CA ILE A 1067 -7.20 16.29 -33.04
C ILE A 1067 -5.87 16.00 -33.74
N GLY A 1068 -5.03 15.17 -33.13
CA GLY A 1068 -3.74 14.74 -33.66
C GLY A 1068 -3.53 13.22 -33.67
N SER A 1069 -2.94 12.72 -34.75
CA SER A 1069 -2.52 11.32 -34.87
C SER A 1069 -1.14 11.07 -34.25
N HIS A 1070 -1.03 9.99 -33.47
CA HIS A 1070 0.22 9.34 -33.01
C HIS A 1070 0.41 7.94 -33.62
N LEU A 1071 -0.51 7.52 -34.50
CA LEU A 1071 -0.46 6.22 -35.16
C LEU A 1071 0.45 6.31 -36.39
N GLU A 1072 1.66 5.76 -36.29
CA GLU A 1072 2.70 5.73 -37.33
C GLU A 1072 2.46 4.67 -38.41
N ASP A 1073 1.19 4.46 -38.79
CA ASP A 1073 0.77 3.55 -39.87
C ASP A 1073 -0.12 4.29 -40.88
N GLN A 1074 0.47 4.71 -42.00
CA GLN A 1074 -0.21 5.43 -43.08
C GLN A 1074 -1.29 4.62 -43.83
N SER A 1075 -1.33 3.29 -43.63
CA SER A 1075 -2.35 2.40 -44.21
C SER A 1075 -3.63 2.38 -43.37
N GLN A 1076 -3.49 2.60 -42.06
CA GLN A 1076 -4.61 2.70 -41.13
C GLN A 1076 -5.28 4.08 -41.18
N VAL A 1077 -6.52 4.12 -40.69
CA VAL A 1077 -7.40 5.29 -40.75
C VAL A 1077 -8.13 5.43 -39.42
N ILE A 1078 -8.12 6.64 -38.86
CA ILE A 1078 -8.73 6.96 -37.56
C ILE A 1078 -10.12 7.58 -37.78
N ASN A 1079 -11.14 7.02 -37.14
CA ASN A 1079 -12.51 7.51 -37.24
C ASN A 1079 -12.77 8.63 -36.21
N CYS A 1080 -12.95 9.86 -36.73
CA CYS A 1080 -13.24 11.08 -35.98
C CYS A 1080 -14.53 11.77 -36.49
N THR A 1081 -15.52 10.98 -36.90
CA THR A 1081 -16.77 11.48 -37.52
C THR A 1081 -17.80 11.97 -36.50
N TYR A 1082 -18.77 12.76 -36.95
CA TYR A 1082 -19.84 13.39 -36.16
C TYR A 1082 -19.35 14.26 -34.98
N ASN A 1083 -18.19 14.92 -35.06
CA ASN A 1083 -17.72 15.85 -34.03
C ASN A 1083 -17.95 17.31 -34.43
N TRP A 1084 -18.12 18.21 -33.45
CA TRP A 1084 -17.90 19.65 -33.65
C TRP A 1084 -16.42 19.95 -33.44
N LEU A 1085 -15.82 20.74 -34.34
CA LEU A 1085 -14.36 20.96 -34.43
C LEU A 1085 -14.04 22.47 -34.50
N GLY A 1086 -14.67 23.26 -33.62
CA GLY A 1086 -14.48 24.72 -33.49
C GLY A 1086 -15.14 25.59 -34.55
N TYR A 1087 -15.23 25.12 -35.80
CA TYR A 1087 -15.66 25.92 -36.94
C TYR A 1087 -16.76 25.23 -37.75
N ASN A 1088 -17.53 26.03 -38.50
CA ASN A 1088 -18.50 25.57 -39.49
C ASN A 1088 -17.89 25.36 -40.89
N THR A 1089 -16.81 26.07 -41.22
CA THR A 1089 -16.08 26.02 -42.50
C THR A 1089 -14.99 24.93 -42.50
N GLU A 1090 -15.04 24.02 -43.46
CA GLU A 1090 -14.15 22.86 -43.54
C GLU A 1090 -12.65 23.22 -43.65
N GLU A 1091 -12.28 24.26 -44.40
CA GLU A 1091 -10.88 24.73 -44.53
C GLU A 1091 -10.21 24.96 -43.16
N LYS A 1092 -10.95 25.57 -42.21
CA LYS A 1092 -10.46 25.84 -40.85
C LYS A 1092 -10.43 24.58 -39.98
N ILE A 1093 -11.35 23.64 -40.20
CA ILE A 1093 -11.32 22.32 -39.56
C ILE A 1093 -10.10 21.55 -40.03
N PHE A 1094 -9.90 21.42 -41.34
CA PHE A 1094 -8.82 20.67 -41.97
C PHE A 1094 -7.44 21.14 -41.48
N ASN A 1095 -7.21 22.45 -41.44
CA ASN A 1095 -5.94 23.00 -40.94
C ASN A 1095 -5.71 22.76 -39.43
N ARG A 1096 -6.75 22.50 -38.63
CA ARG A 1096 -6.69 22.20 -37.19
C ARG A 1096 -6.66 20.70 -36.85
N LEU A 1097 -6.55 19.83 -37.85
CA LEU A 1097 -6.22 18.42 -37.66
C LEU A 1097 -4.74 18.20 -37.91
N PHE A 1098 -4.08 17.32 -37.15
CA PHE A 1098 -2.70 16.92 -37.39
C PHE A 1098 -2.63 15.43 -37.76
N HIS A 1099 -2.27 15.12 -39.01
CA HIS A 1099 -2.30 13.75 -39.53
C HIS A 1099 -1.33 13.55 -40.70
N ARG A 1100 -1.56 12.52 -41.52
CA ARG A 1100 -0.82 12.19 -42.75
C ARG A 1100 -0.44 13.35 -43.70
N LYS A 1101 -1.18 14.46 -43.67
CA LYS A 1101 -0.88 15.68 -44.46
C LYS A 1101 0.28 16.50 -43.89
N ASP A 1102 0.59 16.35 -42.60
CA ASP A 1102 1.62 17.11 -41.90
C ASP A 1102 2.88 16.25 -41.71
N ARG A 1103 2.72 14.93 -41.51
CA ARG A 1103 3.79 13.92 -41.57
C ARG A 1103 3.36 12.67 -42.33
N TYR A 1104 4.15 12.25 -43.31
CA TYR A 1104 3.75 11.20 -44.28
C TYR A 1104 3.47 9.84 -43.64
N ASN A 1105 4.11 9.51 -42.51
CA ASN A 1105 4.03 8.22 -41.84
C ASN A 1105 2.77 8.04 -40.98
N LEU A 1106 2.02 9.10 -40.69
CA LEU A 1106 0.86 9.05 -39.81
C LEU A 1106 -0.39 8.53 -40.51
N ALA A 1107 -1.28 7.86 -39.75
CA ALA A 1107 -2.62 7.51 -40.20
C ALA A 1107 -3.44 8.75 -40.62
N LYS A 1108 -4.38 8.56 -41.56
CA LYS A 1108 -5.34 9.61 -41.96
C LYS A 1108 -6.49 9.71 -40.95
N ILE A 1109 -6.91 10.92 -40.62
CA ILE A 1109 -8.11 11.19 -39.81
C ILE A 1109 -9.32 11.37 -40.74
N LEU A 1110 -10.43 10.68 -40.47
CA LEU A 1110 -11.73 10.91 -41.11
C LEU A 1110 -12.62 11.77 -40.21
N TYR A 1111 -12.92 12.99 -40.65
CA TYR A 1111 -13.76 13.94 -39.91
C TYR A 1111 -15.15 14.18 -40.55
N LEU A 1112 -15.39 13.73 -41.79
CA LEU A 1112 -16.68 13.82 -42.47
C LEU A 1112 -17.55 12.57 -42.19
N PRO A 1113 -18.84 12.71 -41.83
CA PRO A 1113 -19.56 13.97 -41.60
C PRO A 1113 -19.13 14.68 -40.31
N TYR A 1114 -19.22 16.02 -40.24
CA TYR A 1114 -18.99 16.80 -39.02
C TYR A 1114 -20.27 17.51 -38.53
N LEU A 1115 -20.35 17.84 -37.23
CA LEU A 1115 -21.50 18.56 -36.64
C LEU A 1115 -21.44 20.05 -36.98
N LEU A 1116 -22.61 20.66 -37.22
CA LEU A 1116 -22.76 22.11 -37.42
C LEU A 1116 -23.24 22.86 -36.16
N HIS A 1117 -23.34 22.17 -35.01
CA HIS A 1117 -23.87 22.73 -33.77
C HIS A 1117 -22.89 22.57 -32.60
N ASN A 1118 -22.55 23.69 -31.95
CA ASN A 1118 -21.43 23.81 -30.99
C ASN A 1118 -21.73 23.36 -29.55
N SER A 1119 -22.99 23.02 -29.22
CA SER A 1119 -23.42 22.83 -27.82
C SER A 1119 -24.29 21.60 -27.57
N ASN A 1120 -24.58 20.78 -28.60
CA ASN A 1120 -25.35 19.55 -28.44
C ASN A 1120 -24.74 18.44 -29.31
N PRO A 1121 -24.00 17.47 -28.75
CA PRO A 1121 -23.46 16.33 -29.49
C PRO A 1121 -24.54 15.36 -30.03
N GLY A 1122 -25.78 15.50 -29.58
CA GLY A 1122 -26.95 14.79 -30.11
C GLY A 1122 -27.60 15.43 -31.33
N ALA A 1123 -27.14 16.58 -31.80
CA ALA A 1123 -27.75 17.30 -32.92
C ALA A 1123 -27.72 16.50 -34.23
N SER A 1124 -28.79 16.63 -35.03
CA SER A 1124 -28.92 16.02 -36.36
C SER A 1124 -28.31 16.86 -37.49
N THR A 1125 -27.94 18.12 -37.21
CA THR A 1125 -27.38 19.06 -38.19
C THR A 1125 -25.90 18.76 -38.46
N ILE A 1126 -25.64 18.12 -39.60
CA ILE A 1126 -24.31 17.69 -40.04
C ILE A 1126 -23.96 18.24 -41.42
N MET A 1127 -22.66 18.40 -41.68
CA MET A 1127 -22.11 18.49 -43.03
C MET A 1127 -21.58 17.12 -43.43
N ALA A 1128 -22.14 16.52 -44.49
CA ALA A 1128 -21.80 15.15 -44.91
C ALA A 1128 -20.97 15.05 -46.20
N PHE A 1129 -20.82 16.17 -46.92
CA PHE A 1129 -20.09 16.24 -48.19
C PHE A 1129 -18.86 17.13 -48.02
N ALA A 1130 -17.81 16.85 -48.80
CA ALA A 1130 -16.64 17.73 -48.86
C ALA A 1130 -17.00 19.03 -49.60
N THR A 1131 -16.61 20.15 -48.99
CA THR A 1131 -16.77 21.53 -49.45
C THR A 1131 -15.43 22.19 -49.76
N PHE A 1132 -14.34 21.64 -49.25
CA PHE A 1132 -12.96 22.10 -49.43
C PHE A 1132 -12.10 21.01 -50.07
N VAL A 1133 -11.21 21.41 -51.00
CA VAL A 1133 -10.21 20.53 -51.61
C VAL A 1133 -8.82 21.06 -51.23
N PRO A 1134 -7.98 20.30 -50.51
CA PRO A 1134 -6.64 20.74 -50.16
C PRO A 1134 -5.73 20.80 -51.39
N GLN A 1135 -4.95 21.87 -51.49
CA GLN A 1135 -3.96 22.09 -52.57
C GLN A 1135 -2.55 21.85 -52.03
N PHE A 1136 -1.66 21.29 -52.85
CA PHE A 1136 -0.27 21.01 -52.47
C PHE A 1136 0.62 22.26 -52.47
N HIS A 1137 0.38 23.16 -53.42
CA HIS A 1137 1.01 24.48 -53.53
C HIS A 1137 -0.04 25.56 -53.20
N THR A 1138 0.30 26.52 -52.33
CA THR A 1138 -0.61 27.62 -51.98
C THR A 1138 -0.48 28.76 -53.00
N PRO A 1139 -1.52 29.08 -53.80
CA PRO A 1139 -1.42 30.03 -54.91
C PRO A 1139 -0.89 31.40 -54.50
N GLY A 1140 0.06 31.93 -55.26
CA GLY A 1140 0.69 33.23 -54.99
C GLY A 1140 1.75 33.24 -53.88
N SER A 1141 2.14 32.07 -53.35
CA SER A 1141 3.20 31.95 -52.34
C SER A 1141 4.30 30.96 -52.76
N SER A 1142 5.42 30.95 -52.03
CA SER A 1142 6.46 29.92 -52.11
C SER A 1142 6.21 28.72 -51.17
N ILE A 1143 5.01 28.58 -50.58
CA ILE A 1143 4.73 27.59 -49.55
C ILE A 1143 4.15 26.30 -50.17
N VAL A 1144 4.76 25.16 -49.83
CA VAL A 1144 4.38 23.82 -50.30
C VAL A 1144 4.40 22.78 -49.18
N GLY A 1145 3.68 21.67 -49.37
CA GLY A 1145 3.77 20.47 -48.52
C GLY A 1145 2.43 19.77 -48.31
N GLY A 1146 2.47 18.47 -48.04
CA GLY A 1146 1.30 17.61 -47.88
C GLY A 1146 1.18 16.52 -48.95
N GLU A 1147 -0.04 16.00 -49.11
CA GLU A 1147 -0.33 14.87 -50.01
C GLU A 1147 -0.53 15.32 -51.47
N VAL A 1148 0.19 14.69 -52.41
CA VAL A 1148 0.03 14.86 -53.87
C VAL A 1148 -0.74 13.66 -54.41
N ASP A 1149 -2.04 13.84 -54.66
CA ASP A 1149 -2.98 12.80 -55.15
C ASP A 1149 -3.27 12.95 -56.67
N GLY A 1150 -2.50 13.79 -57.38
CA GLY A 1150 -2.65 14.09 -58.81
C GLY A 1150 -1.33 14.56 -59.44
N ILE A 1151 -1.39 15.27 -60.58
CA ILE A 1151 -0.19 15.86 -61.21
C ILE A 1151 0.03 17.28 -60.65
N GLU A 1152 1.15 17.47 -59.96
CA GLU A 1152 1.60 18.76 -59.44
C GLU A 1152 2.92 19.14 -60.11
N THR A 1153 3.13 20.42 -60.42
CA THR A 1153 4.37 20.90 -61.06
C THR A 1153 4.85 22.18 -60.40
N LEU A 1154 6.00 22.11 -59.73
CA LEU A 1154 6.69 23.27 -59.18
C LEU A 1154 7.66 23.82 -60.23
N ARG A 1155 7.65 25.14 -60.41
CA ARG A 1155 8.53 25.84 -61.35
C ARG A 1155 9.91 26.05 -60.76
N ALA A 1156 10.86 26.54 -61.55
CA ALA A 1156 12.12 27.07 -61.03
C ALA A 1156 11.87 28.17 -59.97
N GLY A 1157 12.33 27.97 -58.73
CA GLY A 1157 12.16 28.92 -57.64
C GLY A 1157 12.55 28.37 -56.26
N GLU A 1158 12.65 29.26 -55.27
CA GLU A 1158 12.82 28.89 -53.86
C GLU A 1158 11.46 28.58 -53.22
N TYR A 1159 11.35 27.45 -52.52
CA TYR A 1159 10.12 26.98 -51.88
C TYR A 1159 10.33 26.62 -50.41
N VAL A 1160 9.39 27.03 -49.56
CA VAL A 1160 9.37 26.73 -48.12
C VAL A 1160 8.48 25.52 -47.87
N VAL A 1161 9.09 24.39 -47.53
CA VAL A 1161 8.39 23.14 -47.19
C VAL A 1161 7.92 23.19 -45.73
N VAL A 1162 6.61 23.39 -45.51
CA VAL A 1162 6.02 23.53 -44.16
C VAL A 1162 5.40 22.24 -43.61
N ARG A 1163 5.21 21.24 -44.47
CA ARG A 1163 4.66 19.90 -44.17
C ARG A 1163 5.41 18.87 -45.00
N ASP A 1164 5.50 17.62 -44.52
CA ASP A 1164 6.13 16.54 -45.30
C ASP A 1164 5.45 16.39 -46.67
N ILE A 1165 6.23 16.20 -47.73
CA ILE A 1165 5.75 15.97 -49.10
C ILE A 1165 5.48 14.47 -49.27
N ASN A 1166 4.22 14.10 -49.52
CA ASN A 1166 3.79 12.70 -49.66
C ASN A 1166 3.17 12.47 -51.05
N VAL A 1167 3.95 11.93 -51.99
CA VAL A 1167 3.47 11.59 -53.33
C VAL A 1167 2.73 10.26 -53.29
N ARG A 1168 1.42 10.30 -53.53
CA ARG A 1168 0.53 9.14 -53.42
C ARG A 1168 0.73 8.19 -54.62
N PRO A 1169 0.39 6.89 -54.51
CA PRO A 1169 0.34 6.00 -55.66
C PRO A 1169 -0.65 6.52 -56.71
N GLY A 1170 -0.13 6.95 -57.87
CA GLY A 1170 -0.89 7.62 -58.94
C GLY A 1170 -0.68 9.14 -59.02
N GLY A 1171 -0.16 9.77 -57.96
CA GLY A 1171 0.31 11.15 -57.98
C GLY A 1171 1.65 11.30 -58.68
N ARG A 1172 1.91 12.48 -59.25
CA ARG A 1172 3.17 12.85 -59.91
C ARG A 1172 3.54 14.28 -59.55
N LEU A 1173 4.49 14.44 -58.64
CA LEU A 1173 5.17 15.72 -58.43
C LEU A 1173 6.28 15.86 -59.48
N SER A 1174 6.23 16.89 -60.30
CA SER A 1174 7.28 17.28 -61.24
C SER A 1174 7.96 18.55 -60.73
N LEU A 1175 9.30 18.60 -60.77
CA LEU A 1175 10.09 19.78 -60.44
C LEU A 1175 10.77 20.27 -61.71
N GLU A 1176 10.52 21.51 -62.11
CA GLU A 1176 11.22 22.13 -63.23
C GLU A 1176 12.66 22.49 -62.80
N PRO A 1177 13.68 22.26 -63.65
CA PRO A 1177 15.05 22.66 -63.35
C PRO A 1177 15.19 24.18 -63.30
N SER A 1178 16.09 24.66 -62.43
CA SER A 1178 16.48 26.06 -62.25
C SER A 1178 17.42 26.58 -63.33
#